data_AF-A0A8H3Z176-F1
#
_entry.id   AF-A0A8H3Z176-F1
#
_cell.length_a   1.000
_cell.length_b   1.000
_cell.length_c   1.000
_cell.angle_alpha   90.00
_cell.angle_beta   90.00
_cell.angle_gamma   90.00
#
_symmetry.space_group_name_H-M   'P 1'
#
loop_
_entity.id
_entity.type
_entity.pdbx_description
1 polymer ?
#
loop_
_entity_poly.entity_id
_entity_poly.type
_entity_poly.pdbx_seq_one_letter_code
_entity_poly.pdbx_strand_id
1 'polypeptide(L)'
;MLSFGFIVTTLTLVCGVFTSPTSQSAKRYALKSSHHAPRKWDRIAPAPPNHMITLQIGLRQGKADEVLQNLKEAWGEDTEQKAKSICWIFHVGLKPPDYKLPKLLAPTLSIRQRFQKSSLDFGDLAVIEACENRDTQFRLCVSHSPSTDRDTVSDPRHPRYSQHLSDVEVAALVKPTSETSQLVDSWLGENGISLDTVRYSPAGDWLSLSVPVHKANSLLDCHYSVYEHRDEKVKVVRTAEWSLPGYLHDHVDLIEPTNSFIRPLKREARSTAKFQHLVPDDHDDFTKILTAQAAAPNETTVAALCETKLVTPNCLRALYGTINYTQRATGQNRMAIANYLGEINLKTDLDLYLQKYRPDVPASASDFKIVSYDNGTTQQTPLTPAQLKQSKGVEGNLDLQTMIGIAYPIPLVSYSTGGQQPGFKPDNFTKTNSNEPYLAWVTNILALGDKEIPYVISTSYADNEQTVSREYAEKVCQAFATLGTRGVSLLFGSGDEGVGGNGNCFANSPPYKRTFLPEFPSSCPWITSVGATYQFNPEIAAYDKRTKVPFTSGGGFSDYFKRPEYQEEAVSEYLRKNANFPQYAGLFNPLGRAYPDIAAQGVNYSTVWNSRIIPVDGTSASTPAAAAIIALVNDALLNAGKKTLGFLNPFLYQGGYKAFNDIVSGSADGCDVKGFTAGPGWDAVTGFGTPNFPEILKRLGITSLDNAEDDEPDENAVFAPEMGEESDEEYEMKGWKRKRNVVPAL
;
A
#
# COMPACT_ATOMS: atom_id res chain seq x y z
N MET A 1 14.42 -46.21 85.35
CA MET A 1 13.04 -46.00 85.86
C MET A 1 12.11 -45.97 84.66
N LEU A 2 11.01 -46.73 84.75
CA LEU A 2 9.81 -46.84 83.89
C LEU A 2 9.41 -45.54 83.13
N SER A 3 8.70 -45.50 82.00
CA SER A 3 8.22 -46.43 80.95
C SER A 3 7.32 -45.61 79.96
N PHE A 4 7.08 -46.12 78.75
CA PHE A 4 6.02 -45.79 77.74
C PHE A 4 6.08 -44.53 76.83
N GLY A 5 5.82 -44.76 75.52
CA GLY A 5 5.28 -43.72 74.62
C GLY A 5 5.41 -43.93 73.09
N PHE A 6 4.60 -44.84 72.52
CA PHE A 6 4.05 -44.99 71.15
C PHE A 6 4.63 -44.27 69.89
N ILE A 7 4.72 -45.07 68.82
CA ILE A 7 4.89 -44.76 67.38
C ILE A 7 3.62 -44.14 66.79
N VAL A 8 3.73 -43.06 65.99
CA VAL A 8 2.94 -42.84 64.74
C VAL A 8 3.74 -41.94 63.79
N THR A 9 4.09 -42.46 62.60
CA THR A 9 4.60 -41.68 61.47
C THR A 9 3.43 -41.38 60.53
N THR A 10 2.98 -40.13 60.47
CA THR A 10 1.91 -39.69 59.55
C THR A 10 2.52 -39.25 58.22
N LEU A 11 2.23 -40.02 57.17
CA LEU A 11 2.45 -39.67 55.77
C LEU A 11 1.29 -38.76 55.31
N THR A 12 1.49 -37.45 55.28
CA THR A 12 0.51 -36.50 54.71
C THR A 12 0.59 -36.52 53.19
N LEU A 13 -0.37 -37.19 52.57
CA LEU A 13 -0.68 -37.11 51.15
C LEU A 13 -1.40 -35.77 50.91
N VAL A 14 -0.67 -34.75 50.43
CA VAL A 14 -1.30 -33.50 49.96
C VAL A 14 -1.79 -33.76 48.54
N CYS A 15 -3.09 -34.07 48.41
CA CYS A 15 -3.81 -33.95 47.16
C CYS A 15 -3.83 -32.48 46.73
N GLY A 16 -2.86 -32.08 45.93
CA GLY A 16 -2.99 -30.88 45.11
C GLY A 16 -4.11 -31.11 44.11
N VAL A 17 -5.27 -30.51 44.36
CA VAL A 17 -6.33 -30.38 43.37
C VAL A 17 -5.78 -29.44 42.29
N PHE A 18 -5.12 -30.02 41.28
CA PHE A 18 -5.09 -29.37 39.98
C PHE A 18 -6.54 -29.31 39.53
N THR A 19 -7.13 -28.13 39.59
CA THR A 19 -8.32 -27.85 38.78
C THR A 19 -7.85 -27.94 37.33
N SER A 20 -7.96 -29.14 36.76
CA SER A 20 -7.97 -29.31 35.32
C SER A 20 -9.01 -28.33 34.78
N PRO A 21 -8.69 -27.46 33.80
CA PRO A 21 -9.71 -26.66 33.16
C PRO A 21 -10.75 -27.66 32.65
N THR A 22 -11.98 -27.48 33.14
CA THR A 22 -13.10 -28.33 32.79
C THR A 22 -13.22 -28.37 31.27
N SER A 23 -12.94 -29.56 30.73
CA SER A 23 -13.19 -29.97 29.36
C SER A 23 -14.69 -29.87 29.07
N GLN A 24 -15.19 -28.65 28.82
CA GLN A 24 -16.58 -28.42 28.42
C GLN A 24 -16.91 -26.98 27.95
N SER A 25 -15.94 -26.15 27.60
CA SER A 25 -16.17 -25.23 26.48
C SER A 25 -16.07 -26.11 25.23
N ALA A 26 -17.21 -26.60 24.77
CA ALA A 26 -17.28 -27.56 23.67
C ALA A 26 -16.48 -27.06 22.47
N LYS A 27 -15.79 -28.00 21.81
CA LYS A 27 -15.19 -27.93 20.47
C LYS A 27 -16.23 -27.58 19.41
N ARG A 28 -16.95 -26.47 19.58
CA ARG A 28 -17.97 -26.01 18.67
C ARG A 28 -17.24 -25.18 17.63
N TYR A 29 -16.95 -25.83 16.52
CA TYR A 29 -16.52 -25.14 15.33
C TYR A 29 -17.61 -24.15 14.92
N ALA A 30 -17.19 -22.94 14.59
CA ALA A 30 -18.03 -21.89 14.07
C ALA A 30 -17.47 -21.45 12.72
N LEU A 31 -18.36 -21.22 11.77
CA LEU A 31 -18.03 -20.75 10.43
C LEU A 31 -17.20 -19.47 10.55
N LYS A 32 -15.97 -19.51 10.03
CA LYS A 32 -15.05 -18.38 10.05
C LYS A 32 -15.13 -17.62 8.72
N SER A 33 -15.23 -18.34 7.60
CA SER A 33 -15.40 -17.72 6.28
C SER A 33 -16.11 -18.66 5.30
N SER A 34 -16.91 -18.06 4.41
CA SER A 34 -17.61 -18.73 3.32
C SER A 34 -17.49 -17.89 2.04
N HIS A 35 -17.04 -18.53 0.97
CA HIS A 35 -16.94 -17.96 -0.36
C HIS A 35 -17.51 -18.93 -1.39
N HIS A 36 -18.30 -18.40 -2.32
CA HIS A 36 -18.85 -19.21 -3.40
C HIS A 36 -17.75 -19.54 -4.42
N ALA A 37 -17.71 -20.80 -4.87
CA ALA A 37 -16.87 -21.16 -5.99
C ALA A 37 -17.22 -20.26 -7.21
N PRO A 38 -16.24 -19.63 -7.88
CA PRO A 38 -16.55 -18.75 -9.00
C PRO A 38 -17.26 -19.52 -10.13
N ARG A 39 -18.16 -18.86 -10.87
CA ARG A 39 -19.13 -19.47 -11.81
C ARG A 39 -18.57 -20.46 -12.85
N LYS A 40 -17.27 -20.41 -13.16
CA LYS A 40 -16.60 -21.31 -14.13
C LYS A 40 -15.89 -22.51 -13.49
N TRP A 41 -15.88 -22.60 -12.18
CA TRP A 41 -15.34 -23.73 -11.44
C TRP A 41 -16.48 -24.69 -11.11
N ASP A 42 -16.43 -25.86 -11.72
CA ASP A 42 -17.34 -26.93 -11.38
C ASP A 42 -16.70 -27.81 -10.32
N ARG A 43 -17.45 -28.04 -9.24
CA ARG A 43 -17.11 -29.09 -8.28
C ARG A 43 -17.28 -30.42 -9.00
N ILE A 44 -16.17 -31.10 -9.28
CA ILE A 44 -16.19 -32.36 -10.06
C ILE A 44 -16.15 -33.61 -9.18
N ALA A 45 -15.46 -33.55 -8.04
CA ALA A 45 -15.35 -34.68 -7.12
C ALA A 45 -14.91 -34.24 -5.71
N PRO A 46 -15.13 -35.04 -4.67
CA PRO A 46 -14.39 -34.91 -3.41
C PRO A 46 -12.88 -34.96 -3.65
N ALA A 47 -12.10 -34.18 -2.90
CA ALA A 47 -10.65 -34.22 -3.03
C ALA A 47 -10.08 -35.53 -2.47
N PRO A 48 -9.04 -36.13 -3.09
CA PRO A 48 -8.44 -37.35 -2.60
C PRO A 48 -7.95 -37.16 -1.15
N PRO A 49 -8.28 -38.05 -0.20
CA PRO A 49 -8.01 -37.81 1.22
C PRO A 49 -6.51 -37.68 1.53
N ASN A 50 -5.65 -38.32 0.74
CA ASN A 50 -4.19 -38.31 0.91
C ASN A 50 -3.49 -37.25 0.05
N HIS A 51 -4.22 -36.43 -0.71
CA HIS A 51 -3.62 -35.30 -1.42
C HIS A 51 -3.07 -34.31 -0.39
N MET A 52 -1.81 -33.91 -0.54
CA MET A 52 -1.18 -32.94 0.35
C MET A 52 -1.58 -31.53 -0.03
N ILE A 53 -1.98 -30.74 0.96
CA ILE A 53 -2.20 -29.30 0.82
C ILE A 53 -1.32 -28.55 1.80
N THR A 54 -0.74 -27.44 1.37
CA THR A 54 0.00 -26.53 2.25
C THR A 54 -0.94 -25.43 2.71
N LEU A 55 -1.19 -25.36 4.01
CA LEU A 55 -1.96 -24.30 4.65
C LEU A 55 -1.02 -23.17 5.09
N GLN A 56 -1.36 -21.93 4.73
CA GLN A 56 -0.76 -20.71 5.28
C GLN A 56 -1.77 -20.10 6.26
N ILE A 57 -1.38 -19.94 7.51
CA ILE A 57 -2.23 -19.42 8.57
C ILE A 57 -1.66 -18.07 9.03
N GLY A 58 -2.45 -17.02 8.85
CA GLY A 58 -2.15 -15.67 9.32
C GLY A 58 -2.75 -15.46 10.70
N LEU A 59 -1.90 -15.13 11.67
CA LEU A 59 -2.27 -14.88 13.05
C LEU A 59 -2.50 -13.39 13.29
N ARG A 60 -3.29 -13.12 14.34
CA ARG A 60 -3.50 -11.76 14.85
C ARG A 60 -2.18 -11.21 15.39
N GLN A 61 -1.74 -10.07 14.87
CA GLN A 61 -0.52 -9.41 15.31
C GLN A 61 -0.70 -8.82 16.72
N GLY A 62 0.32 -8.93 17.56
CA GLY A 62 0.24 -8.52 18.96
C GLY A 62 0.10 -7.02 19.17
N LYS A 63 0.75 -6.19 18.33
CA LYS A 63 0.78 -4.73 18.45
C LYS A 63 0.49 -4.04 17.11
N ALA A 64 -0.56 -4.48 16.41
CA ALA A 64 -0.95 -3.92 15.11
C ALA A 64 -1.17 -2.39 15.16
N ASP A 65 -1.74 -1.88 16.24
CA ASP A 65 -1.97 -0.44 16.40
C ASP A 65 -0.67 0.35 16.55
N GLU A 66 0.37 -0.22 17.17
CA GLU A 66 1.70 0.41 17.27
C GLU A 66 2.39 0.47 15.89
N VAL A 67 2.19 -0.54 15.02
CA VAL A 67 2.66 -0.48 13.63
C VAL A 67 2.03 0.70 12.91
N LEU A 68 0.71 0.87 13.04
CA LEU A 68 0.01 2.00 12.41
C LEU A 68 0.42 3.33 13.04
N GLN A 69 0.70 3.37 14.34
CA GLN A 69 1.19 4.56 15.03
C GLN A 69 2.54 5.03 14.48
N ASN A 70 3.42 4.11 14.11
CA ASN A 70 4.73 4.43 13.51
C ASN A 70 4.63 5.13 12.13
N LEU A 71 3.48 5.01 11.46
CA LEU A 71 3.23 5.64 10.15
C LEU A 71 2.33 6.87 10.22
N LYS A 72 1.62 7.04 11.33
CA LYS A 72 0.68 8.15 11.54
C LYS A 72 1.41 9.43 11.90
N GLU A 73 0.69 10.53 11.76
CA GLU A 73 1.17 11.84 12.18
C GLU A 73 1.25 11.96 13.71
N ALA A 74 2.27 12.68 14.18
CA ALA A 74 2.35 13.14 15.55
C ALA A 74 1.46 14.38 15.69
N TRP A 75 0.60 14.41 16.71
CA TRP A 75 -0.23 15.59 16.98
C TRP A 75 0.65 16.67 17.61
N GLY A 76 0.72 17.85 17.00
CA GLY A 76 1.35 19.03 17.60
C GLY A 76 0.41 19.71 18.61
N GLU A 77 0.97 20.47 19.55
CA GLU A 77 0.21 21.23 20.57
C GLU A 77 -0.86 22.17 19.98
N ASP A 78 -0.71 22.62 18.73
CA ASP A 78 -1.59 23.58 18.07
C ASP A 78 -2.94 22.97 17.60
N THR A 79 -2.97 21.66 17.31
CA THR A 79 -4.23 20.94 17.04
C THR A 79 -5.02 20.64 18.32
N GLU A 80 -4.38 20.68 19.48
CA GLU A 80 -5.02 20.48 20.79
C GLU A 80 -6.04 21.60 21.09
N GLN A 81 -5.73 22.85 20.71
CA GLN A 81 -6.66 23.99 20.84
C GLN A 81 -7.84 23.89 19.86
N LYS A 82 -7.60 23.40 18.63
CA LYS A 82 -8.68 23.17 17.64
C LYS A 82 -9.60 22.02 18.03
N ALA A 83 -9.07 20.91 18.58
CA ALA A 83 -9.87 19.77 19.03
C ALA A 83 -10.74 20.11 20.26
N LYS A 84 -10.23 20.92 21.20
CA LYS A 84 -11.02 21.45 22.35
C LYS A 84 -12.19 22.35 21.91
N SER A 85 -12.18 22.86 20.68
CA SER A 85 -13.16 23.83 20.19
C SER A 85 -14.41 23.20 19.54
N ILE A 86 -14.43 21.88 19.30
CA ILE A 86 -15.58 21.19 18.68
C ILE A 86 -16.52 20.67 19.78
N CYS A 87 -17.37 21.56 20.31
CA CYS A 87 -18.46 21.21 21.24
C CYS A 87 -19.81 21.23 20.51
N TRP A 88 -20.56 20.12 20.55
CA TRP A 88 -21.95 20.09 20.07
C TRP A 88 -22.89 20.51 21.20
N ILE A 89 -23.75 21.51 20.95
CA ILE A 89 -24.79 21.95 21.89
C ILE A 89 -26.12 21.33 21.46
N PHE A 90 -26.67 20.44 22.28
CA PHE A 90 -28.00 19.87 22.07
C PHE A 90 -29.03 20.58 22.95
N HIS A 91 -30.14 21.05 22.35
CA HIS A 91 -31.31 21.55 23.07
C HIS A 91 -32.37 20.45 23.12
N VAL A 92 -32.67 19.94 24.32
CA VAL A 92 -33.78 19.00 24.52
C VAL A 92 -34.96 19.77 25.10
N GLY A 93 -35.90 20.18 24.25
CA GLY A 93 -37.13 20.84 24.66
C GLY A 93 -38.19 19.84 25.10
N LEU A 94 -38.27 19.55 26.39
CA LEU A 94 -39.41 18.81 26.97
C LEU A 94 -40.37 19.80 27.64
N LYS A 95 -41.55 19.99 27.04
CA LYS A 95 -42.71 20.60 27.73
C LYS A 95 -43.36 19.54 28.63
N PRO A 96 -43.65 19.82 29.91
CA PRO A 96 -44.37 18.87 30.76
C PRO A 96 -45.89 19.02 30.57
N PRO A 97 -46.66 17.92 30.56
CA PRO A 97 -48.04 17.96 31.02
C PRO A 97 -48.17 17.30 32.40
N ASP A 98 -49.03 17.93 33.19
CA ASP A 98 -49.37 17.67 34.58
C ASP A 98 -49.81 16.24 34.89
N TYR A 99 -49.21 15.61 35.91
CA TYR A 99 -49.90 14.64 36.77
C TYR A 99 -49.31 14.66 38.19
N LYS A 100 -50.17 14.90 39.18
CA LYS A 100 -49.88 14.86 40.63
C LYS A 100 -50.10 13.44 41.17
N LEU A 101 -49.14 12.89 41.92
CA LEU A 101 -49.39 11.96 43.03
C LEU A 101 -48.19 11.97 44.03
N PRO A 102 -48.38 11.59 45.31
CA PRO A 102 -47.72 12.22 46.47
C PRO A 102 -46.51 11.45 47.04
N LYS A 103 -45.74 12.20 47.84
CA LYS A 103 -44.57 11.80 48.65
C LYS A 103 -44.78 10.52 49.45
N LEU A 104 -43.86 9.55 49.31
CA LEU A 104 -43.32 8.75 50.41
C LEU A 104 -41.98 8.09 50.00
N LEU A 105 -40.96 8.34 50.84
CA LEU A 105 -39.71 7.59 51.07
C LEU A 105 -38.60 7.61 49.98
N ALA A 106 -37.51 8.33 50.29
CA ALA A 106 -36.15 8.04 49.81
C ALA A 106 -35.52 6.92 50.69
N PRO A 107 -34.40 6.23 50.34
CA PRO A 107 -33.37 6.59 49.35
C PRO A 107 -32.89 5.41 48.45
N THR A 108 -31.87 5.67 47.63
CA THR A 108 -31.05 4.74 46.81
C THR A 108 -31.71 4.06 45.61
N LEU A 109 -31.43 4.60 44.41
CA LEU A 109 -31.44 3.84 43.17
C LEU A 109 -30.26 4.29 42.31
N SER A 110 -29.22 3.47 42.29
CA SER A 110 -28.21 3.48 41.23
C SER A 110 -28.91 3.09 39.92
N ILE A 111 -28.98 4.04 38.98
CA ILE A 111 -29.49 3.74 37.64
C ILE A 111 -28.36 3.03 36.87
N ARG A 112 -28.27 1.70 37.08
CA ARG A 112 -27.94 0.77 36.00
C ARG A 112 -29.23 0.61 35.18
N GLN A 113 -29.38 1.40 34.12
CA GLN A 113 -30.33 1.06 33.06
C GLN A 113 -29.58 0.57 31.83
N ARG A 114 -29.91 -0.69 31.51
CA ARG A 114 -29.49 -1.45 30.34
C ARG A 114 -29.86 -0.71 29.06
N PHE A 115 -28.86 -0.29 28.29
CA PHE A 115 -28.99 -0.31 26.83
C PHE A 115 -28.63 -1.72 26.36
N GLN A 116 -29.67 -2.49 26.04
CA GLN A 116 -29.51 -3.81 25.45
C GLN A 116 -29.58 -3.67 23.92
N LYS A 117 -28.47 -4.00 23.25
CA LYS A 117 -28.29 -4.22 21.81
C LYS A 117 -28.41 -3.02 20.85
N SER A 118 -27.26 -2.44 20.51
CA SER A 118 -26.74 -2.45 19.13
C SER A 118 -25.22 -2.33 19.18
N SER A 119 -24.53 -3.26 18.53
CA SER A 119 -23.07 -3.38 18.43
C SER A 119 -22.45 -2.13 17.81
N LEU A 120 -21.86 -1.28 18.65
CA LEU A 120 -20.91 -0.24 18.28
C LEU A 120 -19.75 -0.38 19.26
N ASP A 121 -18.66 -0.95 18.77
CA ASP A 121 -17.42 -1.14 19.54
C ASP A 121 -16.70 0.22 19.56
N PHE A 122 -17.03 1.05 20.55
CA PHE A 122 -16.23 2.22 20.91
C PHE A 122 -15.14 1.77 21.87
N GLY A 123 -14.04 1.30 21.31
CA GLY A 123 -12.77 1.18 22.02
C GLY A 123 -12.09 2.54 22.09
N ASP A 124 -12.65 3.46 22.87
CA ASP A 124 -11.99 4.66 23.38
C ASP A 124 -12.77 5.12 24.61
N LEU A 125 -12.09 5.21 25.76
CA LEU A 125 -12.69 5.68 27.01
C LEU A 125 -13.11 7.15 26.88
N ALA A 126 -14.36 7.39 26.47
CA ALA A 126 -14.99 8.70 26.54
C ALA A 126 -15.24 9.06 28.02
N VAL A 127 -14.51 10.05 28.54
CA VAL A 127 -14.83 10.67 29.82
C VAL A 127 -16.04 11.57 29.60
N ILE A 128 -17.21 11.16 30.11
CA ILE A 128 -18.42 12.00 30.10
C ILE A 128 -18.33 12.93 31.31
N GLU A 129 -17.89 14.16 31.11
CA GLU A 129 -18.03 15.22 32.11
C GLU A 129 -19.40 15.90 31.97
N ALA A 130 -20.30 15.65 32.93
CA ALA A 130 -21.54 16.39 33.06
C ALA A 130 -21.27 17.67 33.88
N CYS A 131 -21.12 18.82 33.21
CA CYS A 131 -21.20 20.11 33.90
C CYS A 131 -22.69 20.46 34.12
N GLU A 132 -23.17 20.35 35.36
CA GLU A 132 -24.48 20.84 35.76
C GLU A 132 -24.50 22.38 35.66
N ASN A 133 -25.24 22.91 34.69
CA ASN A 133 -25.70 24.30 34.75
C ASN A 133 -27.23 24.31 34.61
N ARG A 134 -27.88 25.22 35.34
CA ARG A 134 -29.34 25.22 35.64
C ARG A 134 -30.29 25.46 34.46
N ASP A 135 -29.83 25.32 33.23
CA ASP A 135 -30.67 25.33 32.03
C ASP A 135 -30.28 24.10 31.18
N THR A 136 -31.29 23.38 30.69
CA THR A 136 -31.21 22.10 29.96
C THR A 136 -30.36 22.17 28.67
N GLN A 137 -29.05 22.30 28.81
CA GLN A 137 -28.04 22.15 27.77
C GLN A 137 -27.07 21.03 28.16
N PHE A 138 -27.00 19.99 27.35
CA PHE A 138 -25.95 18.97 27.46
C PHE A 138 -24.87 19.31 26.44
N ARG A 139 -23.63 19.47 26.90
CA ARG A 139 -22.45 19.48 26.04
C ARG A 139 -21.84 18.09 26.04
N LEU A 140 -21.70 17.51 24.84
CA LEU A 140 -20.90 16.30 24.65
C LEU A 140 -19.51 16.73 24.19
N CYS A 141 -18.52 16.56 25.06
CA CYS A 141 -17.12 16.78 24.73
C CYS A 141 -16.45 15.41 24.58
N VAL A 142 -15.91 15.11 23.39
CA VAL A 142 -15.03 13.95 23.21
C VAL A 142 -13.61 14.43 23.46
N SER A 143 -13.12 14.27 24.68
CA SER A 143 -11.70 14.44 24.96
C SER A 143 -10.96 13.17 24.52
N HIS A 144 -10.16 13.25 23.46
CA HIS A 144 -9.13 12.25 23.26
C HIS A 144 -8.11 12.42 24.39
N SER A 145 -7.84 11.34 25.14
CA SER A 145 -6.71 11.34 26.07
C SER A 145 -5.43 11.55 25.25
N PRO A 146 -4.57 12.52 25.62
CA PRO A 146 -3.34 12.77 24.91
C PRO A 146 -2.39 11.57 25.11
N SER A 147 -2.00 10.90 24.03
CA SER A 147 -0.71 10.20 24.02
C SER A 147 0.34 11.23 23.58
N THR A 148 0.93 11.92 24.55
CA THR A 148 1.95 12.96 24.39
C THR A 148 3.33 12.44 23.98
N ASP A 149 3.43 11.27 23.36
CA ASP A 149 4.63 10.85 22.64
C ASP A 149 4.22 9.74 21.67
N ARG A 150 3.99 10.10 20.40
CA ARG A 150 3.73 9.10 19.36
C ARG A 150 5.02 8.88 18.60
N ASP A 151 5.73 7.79 18.94
CA ASP A 151 6.86 7.30 18.17
C ASP A 151 6.45 7.05 16.70
N THR A 152 6.70 8.01 15.83
CA THR A 152 6.45 7.91 14.38
C THR A 152 7.72 8.12 13.59
N VAL A 153 7.91 7.26 12.60
CA VAL A 153 9.07 7.26 11.70
C VAL A 153 8.75 7.88 10.35
N SER A 154 7.46 8.15 10.06
CA SER A 154 7.01 8.69 8.77
C SER A 154 6.60 10.16 8.82
N ASP A 155 6.30 10.75 9.99
CA ASP A 155 5.94 12.18 10.09
C ASP A 155 7.19 13.08 10.01
N PRO A 156 7.34 13.95 8.99
CA PRO A 156 8.47 14.87 8.84
C PRO A 156 8.69 15.85 9.99
N ARG A 157 7.66 16.12 10.80
CA ARG A 157 7.72 17.05 11.95
C ARG A 157 8.21 16.34 13.22
N HIS A 158 8.25 15.01 13.22
CA HIS A 158 8.61 14.23 14.39
C HIS A 158 10.13 14.00 14.48
N PRO A 159 10.77 14.04 15.67
CA PRO A 159 12.21 13.82 15.82
C PRO A 159 12.69 12.45 15.33
N ARG A 160 11.82 11.45 15.32
CA ARG A 160 12.11 10.10 14.78
C ARG A 160 11.84 9.95 13.29
N TYR A 161 11.50 11.01 12.56
CA TYR A 161 11.34 10.96 11.12
C TYR A 161 12.54 10.27 10.46
N SER A 162 12.28 9.34 9.55
CA SER A 162 13.27 8.53 8.83
C SER A 162 14.11 7.56 9.69
N GLN A 163 13.86 7.47 11.00
CA GLN A 163 14.46 6.47 11.89
C GLN A 163 13.69 5.14 11.81
N HIS A 164 13.69 4.56 10.61
CA HIS A 164 12.94 3.35 10.27
C HIS A 164 13.31 2.16 11.16
N LEU A 165 12.33 1.28 11.37
CA LEU A 165 12.47 0.09 12.19
C LEU A 165 13.25 -1.01 11.46
N SER A 166 14.13 -1.69 12.19
CA SER A 166 14.82 -2.90 11.73
C SER A 166 13.87 -4.09 11.57
N ASP A 167 14.31 -5.13 10.88
CA ASP A 167 13.62 -6.44 10.83
C ASP A 167 13.30 -6.99 12.23
N VAL A 168 14.24 -6.89 13.17
CA VAL A 168 14.06 -7.35 14.55
C VAL A 168 13.01 -6.53 15.31
N GLU A 169 13.03 -5.20 15.20
CA GLU A 169 12.07 -4.32 15.86
C GLU A 169 10.66 -4.54 15.32
N VAL A 170 10.52 -4.63 13.99
CA VAL A 170 9.23 -4.92 13.35
C VAL A 170 8.72 -6.29 13.73
N ALA A 171 9.58 -7.32 13.73
CA ALA A 171 9.20 -8.65 14.16
C ALA A 171 8.67 -8.65 15.60
N ALA A 172 9.23 -7.84 16.49
CA ALA A 172 8.74 -7.70 17.86
C ALA A 172 7.34 -7.05 17.95
N LEU A 173 7.00 -6.12 17.07
CA LEU A 173 5.68 -5.49 17.02
C LEU A 173 4.60 -6.43 16.47
N VAL A 174 4.91 -7.13 15.38
CA VAL A 174 3.91 -7.96 14.69
C VAL A 174 3.79 -9.36 15.30
N LYS A 175 4.75 -9.78 16.13
CA LYS A 175 4.70 -11.05 16.86
C LYS A 175 3.36 -11.23 17.58
N PRO A 176 2.68 -12.38 17.41
CA PRO A 176 1.43 -12.64 18.11
C PRO A 176 1.63 -12.68 19.63
N THR A 177 0.54 -12.46 20.38
CA THR A 177 0.58 -12.61 21.84
C THR A 177 0.94 -14.04 22.23
N SER A 178 1.57 -14.23 23.40
CA SER A 178 1.87 -15.59 23.88
C SER A 178 0.62 -16.46 24.00
N GLU A 179 -0.53 -15.87 24.34
CA GLU A 179 -1.83 -16.53 24.32
C GLU A 179 -2.20 -17.01 22.91
N THR A 180 -2.12 -16.14 21.90
CA THR A 180 -2.40 -16.49 20.49
C THR A 180 -1.54 -17.68 20.05
N SER A 181 -0.22 -17.60 20.25
CA SER A 181 0.70 -18.68 19.86
C SER A 181 0.39 -19.97 20.61
N GLN A 182 0.17 -19.91 21.93
CA GLN A 182 -0.15 -21.11 22.73
C GLN A 182 -1.47 -21.76 22.33
N LEU A 183 -2.51 -20.98 22.05
CA LEU A 183 -3.82 -21.50 21.64
C LEU A 183 -3.74 -22.17 20.26
N VAL A 184 -2.98 -21.58 19.33
CA VAL A 184 -2.79 -22.15 17.99
C VAL A 184 -1.93 -23.40 18.05
N ASP A 185 -0.80 -23.37 18.76
CA ASP A 185 0.09 -24.53 18.92
C ASP A 185 -0.62 -25.69 19.63
N SER A 186 -1.41 -25.39 20.68
CA SER A 186 -2.23 -26.39 21.36
C SER A 186 -3.30 -26.96 20.44
N TRP A 187 -3.98 -26.13 19.65
CA TRP A 187 -4.95 -26.60 18.67
C TRP A 187 -4.33 -27.49 17.60
N LEU A 188 -3.15 -27.14 17.07
CA LEU A 188 -2.42 -27.98 16.13
C LEU A 188 -2.01 -29.32 16.77
N GLY A 189 -1.43 -29.27 17.98
CA GLY A 189 -1.00 -30.45 18.73
C GLY A 189 -2.15 -31.39 19.13
N GLU A 190 -3.28 -30.85 19.60
CA GLU A 190 -4.51 -31.60 19.90
C GLU A 190 -5.09 -32.27 18.65
N ASN A 191 -4.89 -31.64 17.50
CA ASN A 191 -5.19 -32.22 16.20
C ASN A 191 -4.03 -33.07 15.67
N GLY A 192 -3.07 -33.50 16.49
CA GLY A 192 -2.01 -34.44 16.10
C GLY A 192 -1.09 -33.93 14.99
N ILE A 193 -0.90 -32.62 14.89
CA ILE A 193 0.11 -31.98 14.04
C ILE A 193 1.34 -31.72 14.92
N SER A 194 2.47 -32.27 14.49
CA SER A 194 3.73 -32.09 15.21
C SER A 194 4.33 -30.72 14.87
N LEU A 195 4.63 -29.91 15.89
CA LEU A 195 5.05 -28.51 15.71
C LEU A 195 6.41 -28.37 15.00
N ASP A 196 7.24 -29.40 15.01
CA ASP A 196 8.49 -29.47 14.23
C ASP A 196 8.26 -29.50 12.71
N THR A 197 7.06 -29.88 12.28
CA THR A 197 6.66 -29.87 10.86
C THR A 197 6.06 -28.52 10.41
N VAL A 198 5.82 -27.60 11.36
CA VAL A 198 5.25 -26.28 11.11
C VAL A 198 6.39 -25.28 10.91
N ARG A 199 6.31 -24.49 9.83
CA ARG A 199 7.26 -23.42 9.55
C ARG A 199 6.65 -22.09 9.96
N TYR A 200 7.35 -21.34 10.80
CA TYR A 200 6.95 -20.00 11.22
C TYR A 200 7.75 -18.95 10.45
N SER A 201 7.11 -17.84 10.15
CA SER A 201 7.79 -16.60 9.75
C SER A 201 8.69 -16.10 10.89
N PRO A 202 9.67 -15.20 10.61
CA PRO A 202 10.56 -14.65 11.64
C PRO A 202 9.83 -14.06 12.86
N ALA A 203 8.68 -13.40 12.65
CA ALA A 203 7.87 -12.85 13.74
C ALA A 203 6.89 -13.87 14.36
N GLY A 204 6.66 -15.00 13.69
CA GLY A 204 5.68 -16.00 14.11
C GLY A 204 4.22 -15.62 13.86
N ASP A 205 3.95 -14.50 13.17
CA ASP A 205 2.61 -14.05 12.80
C ASP A 205 2.04 -14.76 11.57
N TRP A 206 2.90 -15.45 10.82
CA TRP A 206 2.54 -16.42 9.80
C TRP A 206 3.13 -17.79 10.11
N LEU A 207 2.33 -18.83 9.84
CA LEU A 207 2.81 -20.20 9.84
C LEU A 207 2.33 -20.98 8.60
N SER A 208 3.14 -21.95 8.18
CA SER A 208 2.94 -22.80 7.03
C SER A 208 3.03 -24.27 7.44
N LEU A 209 2.04 -25.08 7.07
CA LEU A 209 2.06 -26.53 7.31
C LEU A 209 1.50 -27.32 6.13
N SER A 210 2.12 -28.44 5.79
CA SER A 210 1.63 -29.34 4.74
C SER A 210 0.93 -30.54 5.35
N VAL A 211 -0.36 -30.72 5.05
CA VAL A 211 -1.19 -31.79 5.61
C VAL A 211 -2.02 -32.48 4.52
N PRO A 212 -2.39 -33.76 4.70
CA PRO A 212 -3.36 -34.41 3.84
C PRO A 212 -4.74 -33.73 3.88
N VAL A 213 -5.50 -33.77 2.79
CA VAL A 213 -6.87 -33.26 2.68
C VAL A 213 -7.78 -33.73 3.81
N HIS A 214 -7.75 -35.03 4.16
CA HIS A 214 -8.60 -35.55 5.23
C HIS A 214 -8.27 -34.89 6.58
N LYS A 215 -6.99 -34.54 6.78
CA LYS A 215 -6.53 -33.87 7.99
C LYS A 215 -6.97 -32.42 8.02
N ALA A 216 -6.87 -31.71 6.90
CA ALA A 216 -7.36 -30.35 6.76
C ALA A 216 -8.89 -30.24 6.95
N ASN A 217 -9.66 -31.20 6.41
CA ASN A 217 -11.11 -31.28 6.63
C ASN A 217 -11.45 -31.36 8.12
N SER A 218 -10.75 -32.22 8.87
CA SER A 218 -10.96 -32.34 10.32
C SER A 218 -10.48 -31.11 11.09
N LEU A 219 -9.36 -30.51 10.67
CA LEU A 219 -8.75 -29.36 11.32
C LEU A 219 -9.62 -28.10 11.20
N LEU A 220 -10.34 -27.95 10.09
CA LEU A 220 -11.11 -26.73 9.75
C LEU A 220 -12.62 -26.96 9.67
N ASP A 221 -13.12 -28.13 10.10
CA ASP A 221 -14.51 -28.57 9.94
C ASP A 221 -15.10 -28.18 8.57
N CYS A 222 -14.42 -28.66 7.51
CA CYS A 222 -14.71 -28.29 6.14
C CYS A 222 -14.69 -29.50 5.20
N HIS A 223 -15.06 -29.27 3.94
CA HIS A 223 -15.04 -30.32 2.90
C HIS A 223 -14.31 -29.83 1.65
N TYR A 224 -13.04 -30.23 1.52
CA TYR A 224 -12.26 -30.01 0.31
C TYR A 224 -12.78 -30.87 -0.85
N SER A 225 -12.87 -30.25 -2.01
CA SER A 225 -13.29 -30.87 -3.26
C SER A 225 -12.31 -30.52 -4.38
N VAL A 226 -12.20 -31.39 -5.37
CA VAL A 226 -11.58 -31.04 -6.63
C VAL A 226 -12.57 -30.19 -7.41
N TYR A 227 -12.11 -29.01 -7.79
CA TYR A 227 -12.82 -28.13 -8.72
C TYR A 227 -12.07 -28.13 -10.04
N GLU A 228 -12.81 -28.27 -11.12
CA GLU A 228 -12.28 -28.14 -12.48
C GLU A 228 -12.79 -26.86 -13.11
N HIS A 229 -11.88 -26.11 -13.72
CA HIS A 229 -12.28 -24.96 -14.51
C HIS A 229 -12.83 -25.43 -15.87
N ARG A 230 -14.08 -25.09 -16.19
CA ARG A 230 -14.80 -25.53 -17.41
C ARG A 230 -13.99 -25.40 -18.69
N ASP A 231 -13.39 -24.23 -18.89
CA ASP A 231 -12.72 -23.84 -20.14
C ASP A 231 -11.32 -24.45 -20.28
N GLU A 232 -10.63 -24.71 -19.16
CA GLU A 232 -9.18 -24.95 -19.15
C GLU A 232 -8.80 -26.33 -18.66
N LYS A 233 -9.77 -27.03 -18.05
CA LYS A 233 -9.57 -28.37 -17.49
C LYS A 233 -8.52 -28.42 -16.39
N VAL A 234 -8.15 -27.27 -15.82
CA VAL A 234 -7.27 -27.17 -14.65
C VAL A 234 -8.05 -27.55 -13.40
N LYS A 235 -7.40 -28.34 -12.54
CA LYS A 235 -8.00 -28.86 -11.31
C LYS A 235 -7.32 -28.26 -10.09
N VAL A 236 -8.10 -27.85 -9.11
CA VAL A 236 -7.63 -27.35 -7.81
C VAL A 236 -8.37 -28.02 -6.66
N VAL A 237 -7.74 -28.10 -5.50
CA VAL A 237 -8.33 -28.68 -4.29
C VAL A 237 -8.70 -27.55 -3.33
N ARG A 238 -9.99 -27.27 -3.17
CA ARG A 238 -10.53 -26.13 -2.40
C ARG A 238 -11.77 -26.51 -1.60
N THR A 239 -12.16 -25.68 -0.64
CA THR A 239 -13.43 -25.78 0.07
C THR A 239 -14.18 -24.45 -0.02
N ALA A 240 -15.52 -24.44 -0.03
CA ALA A 240 -16.25 -23.16 -0.10
C ALA A 240 -16.31 -22.46 1.26
N GLU A 241 -16.27 -23.25 2.34
CA GLU A 241 -16.52 -22.81 3.70
C GLU A 241 -15.54 -23.49 4.63
N TRP A 242 -15.10 -22.78 5.66
CA TRP A 242 -14.29 -23.36 6.71
C TRP A 242 -14.58 -22.71 8.05
N SER A 243 -14.35 -23.48 9.09
CA SER A 243 -14.67 -23.15 10.45
C SER A 243 -13.43 -23.29 11.33
N LEU A 244 -13.47 -22.65 12.48
CA LEU A 244 -12.50 -22.84 13.55
C LEU A 244 -13.22 -23.04 14.87
N PRO A 245 -12.58 -23.66 15.88
CA PRO A 245 -13.04 -23.54 17.24
C PRO A 245 -13.27 -22.06 17.59
N GLY A 246 -14.40 -21.74 18.23
CA GLY A 246 -14.78 -20.35 18.49
C GLY A 246 -13.71 -19.53 19.20
N TYR A 247 -12.93 -20.16 20.09
CA TYR A 247 -11.84 -19.50 20.79
C TYR A 247 -10.67 -19.06 19.89
N LEU A 248 -10.52 -19.59 18.68
CA LEU A 248 -9.48 -19.17 17.73
C LEU A 248 -9.91 -18.03 16.79
N HIS A 249 -11.18 -17.62 16.83
CA HIS A 249 -11.69 -16.62 15.90
C HIS A 249 -10.99 -15.27 16.05
N ASP A 250 -10.61 -14.88 17.26
CA ASP A 250 -9.91 -13.61 17.51
C ASP A 250 -8.38 -13.72 17.35
N HIS A 251 -7.87 -14.93 17.10
CA HIS A 251 -6.43 -15.23 17.00
C HIS A 251 -5.96 -15.59 15.60
N VAL A 252 -6.86 -16.06 14.73
CA VAL A 252 -6.58 -16.42 13.34
C VAL A 252 -7.35 -15.49 12.41
N ASP A 253 -6.62 -14.69 11.65
CA ASP A 253 -7.20 -13.75 10.69
C ASP A 253 -7.59 -14.47 9.38
N LEU A 254 -6.72 -15.36 8.87
CA LEU A 254 -6.84 -15.95 7.55
C LEU A 254 -6.21 -17.36 7.49
N ILE A 255 -6.81 -18.28 6.71
CA ILE A 255 -6.20 -19.56 6.33
C ILE A 255 -6.31 -19.79 4.81
N GLU A 256 -5.17 -19.89 4.14
CA GLU A 256 -5.05 -20.14 2.70
C GLU A 256 -4.52 -21.56 2.41
N PRO A 257 -4.84 -22.22 1.28
CA PRO A 257 -5.69 -21.75 0.19
C PRO A 257 -7.15 -22.22 0.31
N THR A 258 -7.74 -22.24 1.51
CA THR A 258 -9.03 -22.90 1.82
C THR A 258 -10.15 -22.63 0.81
N ASN A 259 -10.73 -21.43 0.85
CA ASN A 259 -11.79 -20.97 -0.04
C ASN A 259 -11.28 -20.05 -1.14
N SER A 260 -10.02 -20.29 -1.50
CA SER A 260 -9.21 -19.46 -2.37
C SER A 260 -9.05 -20.10 -3.73
N PHE A 261 -9.90 -19.78 -4.70
CA PHE A 261 -9.87 -20.43 -6.03
C PHE A 261 -8.78 -19.83 -6.94
N ILE A 262 -7.51 -20.08 -6.57
CA ILE A 262 -6.30 -19.71 -7.31
C ILE A 262 -6.17 -20.60 -8.55
N ARG A 263 -6.09 -20.01 -9.74
CA ARG A 263 -5.72 -20.72 -10.97
C ARG A 263 -4.21 -20.89 -11.07
N PRO A 264 -3.72 -22.10 -11.35
CA PRO A 264 -2.32 -22.31 -11.70
C PRO A 264 -1.88 -21.59 -12.99
N LEU A 265 -2.68 -21.57 -14.06
CA LEU A 265 -2.26 -21.00 -15.34
C LEU A 265 -3.46 -20.60 -16.20
N LYS A 266 -3.23 -19.58 -17.05
CA LYS A 266 -4.11 -18.83 -17.96
C LYS A 266 -4.86 -17.67 -17.30
N ARG A 267 -4.54 -16.46 -17.74
CA ARG A 267 -5.48 -15.35 -17.95
C ARG A 267 -4.83 -14.19 -18.69
N GLU A 268 -5.67 -13.39 -19.33
CA GLU A 268 -5.33 -12.05 -19.81
C GLU A 268 -4.76 -11.26 -18.62
N ALA A 269 -3.57 -10.70 -18.79
CA ALA A 269 -2.91 -9.95 -17.74
C ALA A 269 -3.78 -8.73 -17.37
N ARG A 270 -3.96 -8.49 -16.07
CA ARG A 270 -4.38 -7.19 -15.53
C ARG A 270 -3.17 -6.44 -15.04
N SER A 271 -2.22 -6.17 -15.94
CA SER A 271 -1.37 -5.05 -15.65
C SER A 271 -2.12 -3.76 -15.96
N THR A 272 -1.70 -2.68 -15.30
CA THR A 272 -2.12 -1.33 -15.63
C THR A 272 -1.36 -0.78 -16.84
N ALA A 273 -0.97 -1.65 -17.78
CA ALA A 273 -0.48 -1.21 -19.08
C ALA A 273 -1.53 -1.52 -20.12
N LYS A 274 -1.84 -0.50 -20.92
CA LYS A 274 -2.53 -0.69 -22.18
C LYS A 274 -1.49 -0.86 -23.28
N PHE A 275 -1.41 -2.08 -23.80
CA PHE A 275 -0.55 -2.42 -24.94
C PHE A 275 -1.18 -1.94 -26.24
N GLN A 276 -1.11 -0.64 -26.50
CA GLN A 276 -1.64 -0.04 -27.71
C GLN A 276 -0.51 -0.04 -28.75
N HIS A 277 -0.72 -0.74 -29.88
CA HIS A 277 0.25 -0.92 -30.97
C HIS A 277 1.42 -1.89 -30.69
N LEU A 278 1.11 -3.20 -30.56
CA LEU A 278 2.13 -4.26 -30.80
C LEU A 278 2.55 -4.36 -32.28
N VAL A 279 1.89 -3.60 -33.15
CA VAL A 279 2.29 -3.40 -34.54
C VAL A 279 3.33 -2.28 -34.52
N PRO A 280 4.49 -2.44 -35.16
CA PRO A 280 5.46 -1.36 -35.27
C PRO A 280 4.75 -0.14 -35.85
N ASP A 281 4.70 0.94 -35.06
CA ASP A 281 4.35 2.26 -35.60
C ASP A 281 5.34 2.61 -36.71
N ASP A 282 4.99 3.60 -37.55
CA ASP A 282 5.80 4.00 -38.71
C ASP A 282 7.29 4.12 -38.33
N HIS A 283 8.05 3.06 -38.68
CA HIS A 283 9.41 2.84 -38.21
C HIS A 283 10.31 4.04 -38.54
N ASP A 284 9.94 4.78 -39.58
CA ASP A 284 10.62 5.98 -40.05
C ASP A 284 10.49 7.15 -39.06
N ASP A 285 9.34 7.34 -38.41
CA ASP A 285 9.13 8.44 -37.46
C ASP A 285 9.89 8.22 -36.16
N PHE A 286 9.88 7.00 -35.61
CA PHE A 286 10.71 6.68 -34.44
C PHE A 286 12.19 6.78 -34.77
N THR A 287 12.61 6.32 -35.95
CA THR A 287 14.01 6.42 -36.38
C THR A 287 14.46 7.88 -36.47
N LYS A 288 13.62 8.80 -36.96
CA LYS A 288 13.93 10.24 -36.98
C LYS A 288 14.12 10.81 -35.58
N ILE A 289 13.20 10.53 -34.65
CA ILE A 289 13.28 11.00 -33.25
C ILE A 289 14.61 10.55 -32.63
N LEU A 290 14.93 9.26 -32.80
CA LEU A 290 16.12 8.67 -32.21
C LEU A 290 17.41 9.17 -32.87
N THR A 291 17.39 9.41 -34.18
CA THR A 291 18.52 10.00 -34.90
C THR A 291 18.79 11.43 -34.43
N ALA A 292 17.74 12.21 -34.19
CA ALA A 292 17.85 13.57 -33.66
C ALA A 292 18.44 13.58 -32.23
N GLN A 293 17.95 12.71 -31.35
CA GLN A 293 18.49 12.57 -29.99
C GLN A 293 19.96 12.09 -30.01
N ALA A 294 20.30 11.12 -30.85
CA ALA A 294 21.66 10.61 -30.98
C ALA A 294 22.64 11.66 -31.55
N ALA A 295 22.16 12.59 -32.38
CA ALA A 295 22.95 13.68 -32.93
C ALA A 295 23.28 14.78 -31.89
N ALA A 296 22.58 14.81 -30.76
CA ALA A 296 22.76 15.79 -29.70
C ALA A 296 22.98 15.12 -28.32
N PRO A 297 24.09 14.37 -28.13
CA PRO A 297 24.29 13.52 -26.96
C PRO A 297 24.47 14.29 -25.63
N ASN A 298 24.77 15.59 -25.70
CA ASN A 298 24.95 16.46 -24.53
C ASN A 298 23.71 17.33 -24.25
N GLU A 299 22.63 17.15 -25.00
CA GLU A 299 21.40 17.88 -24.80
C GLU A 299 20.69 17.42 -23.53
N THR A 300 20.06 18.36 -22.81
CA THR A 300 19.46 18.11 -21.50
C THR A 300 18.07 18.71 -21.34
N THR A 301 17.61 19.50 -22.31
CA THR A 301 16.35 20.21 -22.24
C THR A 301 15.18 19.33 -22.67
N VAL A 302 14.02 19.53 -22.00
CA VAL A 302 12.76 18.84 -22.34
C VAL A 302 12.37 19.11 -23.79
N ALA A 303 12.47 20.36 -24.27
CA ALA A 303 12.06 20.73 -25.62
C ALA A 303 12.82 20.00 -26.73
N ALA A 304 14.07 19.60 -26.49
CA ALA A 304 14.89 18.92 -27.48
C ALA A 304 14.83 17.39 -27.34
N LEU A 305 14.61 16.87 -26.13
CA LEU A 305 14.60 15.43 -25.87
C LEU A 305 13.21 14.81 -25.87
N CYS A 306 12.15 15.56 -25.57
CA CYS A 306 10.82 14.99 -25.36
C CYS A 306 9.90 15.16 -26.56
N GLU A 307 9.46 14.02 -27.09
CA GLU A 307 8.52 13.93 -28.20
C GLU A 307 7.29 13.13 -27.80
N THR A 308 6.10 13.66 -28.03
CA THR A 308 4.85 13.03 -27.54
C THR A 308 4.54 11.70 -28.25
N LYS A 309 5.18 11.43 -29.38
CA LYS A 309 5.03 10.17 -30.13
C LYS A 309 5.90 9.03 -29.58
N LEU A 310 7.00 9.34 -28.88
CA LEU A 310 7.92 8.34 -28.34
C LEU A 310 8.70 8.94 -27.16
N VAL A 311 8.32 8.52 -25.96
CA VAL A 311 8.93 8.96 -24.70
C VAL A 311 10.09 8.03 -24.36
N THR A 312 11.31 8.57 -24.44
CA THR A 312 12.57 7.86 -24.19
C THR A 312 13.06 8.08 -22.75
N PRO A 313 13.95 7.23 -22.20
CA PRO A 313 14.47 7.44 -20.85
C PRO A 313 15.20 8.77 -20.68
N ASN A 314 15.89 9.29 -21.71
CA ASN A 314 16.50 10.63 -21.63
C ASN A 314 15.46 11.75 -21.59
N CYS A 315 14.33 11.62 -22.30
CA CYS A 315 13.21 12.54 -22.13
C CYS A 315 12.72 12.55 -20.67
N LEU A 316 12.47 11.38 -20.08
CA LEU A 316 12.01 11.27 -18.69
C LEU A 316 13.02 11.87 -17.70
N ARG A 317 14.31 11.57 -17.90
CA ARG A 317 15.38 12.14 -17.07
C ARG A 317 15.47 13.67 -17.19
N ALA A 318 15.25 14.22 -18.38
CA ALA A 318 15.20 15.66 -18.59
C ALA A 318 13.96 16.28 -17.94
N LEU A 319 12.78 15.69 -18.17
CA LEU A 319 11.50 16.16 -17.64
C LEU A 319 11.50 16.27 -16.11
N TYR A 320 12.06 15.27 -15.43
CA TYR A 320 12.09 15.23 -13.97
C TYR A 320 13.37 15.79 -13.36
N GLY A 321 14.28 16.34 -14.17
CA GLY A 321 15.49 17.02 -13.69
C GLY A 321 16.57 16.07 -13.13
N THR A 322 16.63 14.82 -13.59
CA THR A 322 17.61 13.81 -13.16
C THR A 322 18.72 13.55 -14.19
N ILE A 323 18.65 14.16 -15.37
CA ILE A 323 19.58 13.87 -16.49
C ILE A 323 21.05 14.13 -16.15
N ASN A 324 21.33 15.14 -15.33
CA ASN A 324 22.69 15.49 -14.88
C ASN A 324 23.05 14.91 -13.50
N TYR A 325 22.14 14.16 -12.87
CA TYR A 325 22.42 13.56 -11.57
C TYR A 325 23.27 12.30 -11.74
N THR A 326 24.35 12.22 -10.97
CA THR A 326 25.22 11.04 -10.89
C THR A 326 25.01 10.36 -9.54
N GLN A 327 24.65 9.09 -9.57
CA GLN A 327 24.36 8.29 -8.40
C GLN A 327 25.66 7.96 -7.64
N ARG A 328 25.60 8.00 -6.29
CA ARG A 328 26.79 7.83 -5.44
C ARG A 328 26.64 6.79 -4.33
N ALA A 329 25.41 6.50 -3.91
CA ALA A 329 25.12 5.57 -2.82
C ALA A 329 24.66 4.19 -3.33
N THR A 330 25.10 3.77 -4.52
CA THR A 330 24.61 2.55 -5.19
C THR A 330 24.98 1.24 -4.50
N GLY A 331 26.00 1.25 -3.63
CA GLY A 331 26.32 0.11 -2.74
C GLY A 331 25.40 -0.01 -1.51
N GLN A 332 24.64 1.04 -1.18
CA GLN A 332 23.72 1.09 -0.05
C GLN A 332 22.27 1.02 -0.51
N ASN A 333 21.93 1.76 -1.57
CA ASN A 333 20.59 1.86 -2.11
C ASN A 333 20.21 0.65 -2.97
N ARG A 334 18.92 0.28 -2.98
CA ARG A 334 18.38 -0.83 -3.76
C ARG A 334 16.93 -0.52 -4.15
N MET A 335 16.57 -0.84 -5.39
CA MET A 335 15.21 -0.73 -5.90
C MET A 335 14.70 -2.08 -6.41
N ALA A 336 13.39 -2.21 -6.57
CA ALA A 336 12.79 -3.45 -7.05
C ALA A 336 11.50 -3.23 -7.83
N ILE A 337 11.15 -4.26 -8.60
CA ILE A 337 9.85 -4.39 -9.27
C ILE A 337 9.15 -5.66 -8.78
N ALA A 338 7.83 -5.59 -8.61
CA ALA A 338 6.99 -6.74 -8.30
C ALA A 338 6.18 -7.14 -9.55
N ASN A 339 6.42 -8.36 -10.03
CA ASN A 339 5.77 -8.94 -11.21
C ASN A 339 4.80 -10.04 -10.78
N TYR A 340 3.64 -10.08 -11.44
CA TYR A 340 2.61 -11.09 -11.25
C TYR A 340 2.17 -11.67 -12.60
N LEU A 341 1.21 -12.59 -12.54
CA LEU A 341 0.52 -13.13 -13.73
C LEU A 341 1.44 -13.79 -14.77
N GLY A 342 2.66 -14.18 -14.38
CA GLY A 342 3.64 -14.78 -15.28
C GLY A 342 4.22 -13.81 -16.31
N GLU A 343 4.26 -12.51 -16.01
CA GLU A 343 5.04 -11.54 -16.77
C GLU A 343 6.54 -11.87 -16.70
N ILE A 344 7.25 -11.53 -17.78
CA ILE A 344 8.62 -11.96 -18.01
C ILE A 344 9.48 -10.72 -18.22
N ASN A 345 10.56 -10.59 -17.46
CA ASN A 345 11.58 -9.57 -17.70
C ASN A 345 12.75 -10.23 -18.44
N LEU A 346 12.96 -9.91 -19.72
CA LEU A 346 14.00 -10.52 -20.54
C LEU A 346 15.30 -9.71 -20.50
N LYS A 347 16.40 -10.33 -20.05
CA LYS A 347 17.73 -9.70 -20.03
C LYS A 347 18.19 -9.26 -21.42
N THR A 348 17.89 -10.05 -22.45
CA THR A 348 18.23 -9.73 -23.85
C THR A 348 17.50 -8.49 -24.37
N ASP A 349 16.26 -8.27 -23.94
CA ASP A 349 15.51 -7.09 -24.36
C ASP A 349 16.00 -5.84 -23.62
N LEU A 350 16.37 -5.97 -22.33
CA LEU A 350 17.01 -4.89 -21.59
C LEU A 350 18.37 -4.51 -22.19
N ASP A 351 19.20 -5.47 -22.59
CA ASP A 351 20.47 -5.20 -23.26
C ASP A 351 20.27 -4.39 -24.55
N LEU A 352 19.33 -4.81 -25.41
CA LEU A 352 18.96 -4.06 -26.62
C LEU A 352 18.39 -2.67 -26.31
N TYR A 353 17.60 -2.54 -25.25
CA TYR A 353 17.08 -1.26 -24.79
C TYR A 353 18.21 -0.31 -24.38
N LEU A 354 19.15 -0.79 -23.56
CA LEU A 354 20.27 0.02 -23.08
C LEU A 354 21.20 0.42 -24.22
N GLN A 355 21.56 -0.50 -25.11
CA GLN A 355 22.36 -0.18 -26.31
C GLN A 355 21.73 0.94 -27.14
N LYS A 356 20.40 0.99 -27.18
CA LYS A 356 19.67 1.95 -28.01
C LYS A 356 19.45 3.30 -27.33
N TYR A 357 19.08 3.32 -26.06
CA TYR A 357 18.63 4.54 -25.37
C TYR A 357 19.61 5.04 -24.31
N ARG A 358 20.49 4.18 -23.82
CA ARG A 358 21.48 4.46 -22.77
C ARG A 358 22.83 3.80 -23.11
N PRO A 359 23.46 4.14 -24.26
CA PRO A 359 24.75 3.54 -24.66
C PRO A 359 25.90 3.88 -23.70
N ASP A 360 25.69 4.84 -22.79
CA ASP A 360 26.57 5.16 -21.67
C ASP A 360 26.55 4.09 -20.56
N VAL A 361 25.51 3.26 -20.50
CA VAL A 361 25.35 2.19 -19.52
C VAL A 361 26.07 0.92 -20.01
N PRO A 362 26.92 0.28 -19.20
CA PRO A 362 27.63 -0.92 -19.62
C PRO A 362 26.65 -2.09 -19.82
N ALA A 363 26.96 -2.97 -20.78
CA ALA A 363 26.12 -4.14 -21.11
C ALA A 363 25.85 -5.07 -19.91
N SER A 364 26.75 -5.11 -18.91
CA SER A 364 26.57 -5.86 -17.67
C SER A 364 25.37 -5.39 -16.84
N ALA A 365 24.84 -4.18 -17.06
CA ALA A 365 23.62 -3.70 -16.43
C ALA A 365 22.39 -4.55 -16.76
N SER A 366 22.43 -5.31 -17.86
CA SER A 366 21.37 -6.26 -18.21
C SER A 366 21.32 -7.50 -17.31
N ASP A 367 22.36 -7.76 -16.51
CA ASP A 367 22.45 -8.93 -15.63
C ASP A 367 21.82 -8.69 -14.24
N PHE A 368 20.57 -8.23 -14.21
CA PHE A 368 19.83 -8.01 -12.95
C PHE A 368 19.39 -9.33 -12.28
N LYS A 369 19.08 -9.27 -10.98
CA LYS A 369 18.63 -10.41 -10.18
C LYS A 369 17.13 -10.64 -10.35
N ILE A 370 16.72 -11.90 -10.57
CA ILE A 370 15.32 -12.33 -10.59
C ILE A 370 15.10 -13.32 -9.44
N VAL A 371 14.08 -13.07 -8.63
CA VAL A 371 13.67 -13.93 -7.51
C VAL A 371 12.27 -14.46 -7.78
N SER A 372 12.09 -15.78 -7.62
CA SER A 372 10.79 -16.43 -7.77
C SER A 372 10.15 -16.67 -6.41
N TYR A 373 8.90 -16.23 -6.26
CA TYR A 373 8.02 -16.61 -5.16
C TYR A 373 6.83 -17.39 -5.70
N ASP A 374 6.38 -18.43 -4.98
CA ASP A 374 5.23 -19.26 -5.35
C ASP A 374 5.23 -19.74 -6.81
N ASN A 375 6.41 -20.15 -7.30
CA ASN A 375 6.65 -20.58 -8.69
C ASN A 375 6.40 -19.49 -9.73
N GLY A 376 6.66 -18.21 -9.40
CA GLY A 376 6.74 -17.14 -10.38
C GLY A 376 7.78 -17.43 -11.45
N THR A 377 7.52 -17.00 -12.68
CA THR A 377 8.39 -17.29 -13.82
C THR A 377 9.74 -16.57 -13.71
N THR A 378 10.81 -17.28 -14.04
CA THR A 378 12.17 -16.73 -14.20
C THR A 378 12.68 -16.95 -15.63
N GLN A 379 11.77 -17.10 -16.58
CA GLN A 379 12.07 -17.41 -17.98
C GLN A 379 13.07 -16.40 -18.57
N GLN A 380 14.12 -16.91 -19.22
CA GLN A 380 15.06 -16.12 -20.04
C GLN A 380 15.18 -16.63 -21.48
N THR A 381 14.33 -17.58 -21.87
CA THR A 381 14.23 -18.05 -23.25
C THR A 381 13.31 -17.14 -24.07
N PRO A 382 13.49 -17.09 -25.41
CA PRO A 382 12.59 -16.34 -26.29
C PRO A 382 11.11 -16.67 -26.07
N LEU A 383 10.25 -15.68 -26.28
CA LEU A 383 8.80 -15.86 -26.10
C LEU A 383 8.24 -16.80 -27.16
N THR A 384 7.40 -17.73 -26.73
CA THR A 384 6.66 -18.62 -27.63
C THR A 384 5.57 -17.86 -28.39
N PRO A 385 5.08 -18.35 -29.55
CA PRO A 385 3.96 -17.73 -30.26
C PRO A 385 2.69 -17.55 -29.41
N ALA A 386 2.46 -18.47 -28.46
CA ALA A 386 1.34 -18.38 -27.53
C ALA A 386 1.51 -17.25 -26.50
N GLN A 387 2.74 -17.06 -26.01
CA GLN A 387 3.08 -15.95 -25.09
C GLN A 387 3.01 -14.61 -25.78
N LEU A 388 3.50 -14.51 -27.03
CA LEU A 388 3.38 -13.29 -27.85
C LEU A 388 1.93 -12.90 -28.07
N LYS A 389 1.04 -13.86 -28.36
CA LYS A 389 -0.39 -13.61 -28.50
C LYS A 389 -1.06 -13.11 -27.21
N GLN A 390 -0.45 -13.37 -26.06
CA GLN A 390 -0.91 -12.93 -24.74
C GLN A 390 -0.19 -11.67 -24.25
N SER A 391 0.65 -11.06 -25.09
CA SER A 391 1.49 -9.89 -24.72
C SER A 391 2.39 -10.13 -23.51
N LYS A 392 2.77 -11.38 -23.23
CA LYS A 392 3.60 -11.72 -22.08
C LYS A 392 4.96 -11.04 -22.16
N GLY A 393 5.39 -10.45 -21.07
CA GLY A 393 6.65 -9.74 -20.93
C GLY A 393 6.64 -8.29 -21.38
N VAL A 394 5.53 -7.77 -21.92
CA VAL A 394 5.47 -6.32 -22.22
C VAL A 394 5.51 -5.52 -20.93
N GLU A 395 4.66 -5.87 -19.96
CA GLU A 395 4.61 -5.23 -18.65
C GLU A 395 5.95 -5.31 -17.93
N GLY A 396 6.45 -6.53 -17.78
CA GLY A 396 7.70 -6.76 -17.07
C GLY A 396 8.88 -6.03 -17.72
N ASN A 397 8.94 -5.98 -19.05
CA ASN A 397 9.98 -5.20 -19.73
C ASN A 397 9.78 -3.70 -19.56
N LEU A 398 8.56 -3.17 -19.63
CA LEU A 398 8.26 -1.75 -19.42
C LEU A 398 8.77 -1.30 -18.05
N ASP A 399 8.39 -2.00 -16.98
CA ASP A 399 8.77 -1.68 -15.61
C ASP A 399 10.31 -1.68 -15.45
N LEU A 400 10.94 -2.77 -15.88
CA LEU A 400 12.38 -2.98 -15.77
C LEU A 400 13.16 -1.92 -16.54
N GLN A 401 12.80 -1.71 -17.81
CA GLN A 401 13.53 -0.82 -18.72
C GLN A 401 13.37 0.64 -18.30
N THR A 402 12.19 1.02 -17.80
CA THR A 402 11.95 2.36 -17.28
C THR A 402 12.82 2.63 -16.05
N MET A 403 12.81 1.73 -15.06
CA MET A 403 13.58 1.96 -13.82
C MET A 403 15.08 1.99 -14.07
N ILE A 404 15.63 1.02 -14.81
CA ILE A 404 17.07 0.99 -15.13
C ILE A 404 17.44 2.15 -16.06
N GLY A 405 16.59 2.46 -17.05
CA GLY A 405 16.79 3.56 -17.99
C GLY A 405 16.91 4.93 -17.32
N ILE A 406 16.28 5.13 -16.15
CA ILE A 406 16.35 6.37 -15.38
C ILE A 406 17.43 6.31 -14.29
N ALA A 407 17.50 5.23 -13.51
CA ALA A 407 18.17 5.21 -12.21
C ALA A 407 19.43 4.33 -12.10
N TYR A 408 19.87 3.69 -13.19
CA TYR A 408 21.17 3.01 -13.22
C TYR A 408 22.31 3.95 -12.75
N PRO A 409 23.29 3.51 -11.93
CA PRO A 409 23.62 2.13 -11.51
C PRO A 409 22.99 1.62 -10.20
N ILE A 410 21.87 2.19 -9.71
CA ILE A 410 21.21 1.63 -8.51
C ILE A 410 20.80 0.16 -8.78
N PRO A 411 21.16 -0.81 -7.92
CA PRO A 411 20.81 -2.21 -8.12
C PRO A 411 19.29 -2.43 -8.14
N LEU A 412 18.81 -3.20 -9.12
CA LEU A 412 17.41 -3.60 -9.25
C LEU A 412 17.22 -5.11 -9.08
N VAL A 413 16.23 -5.50 -8.27
CA VAL A 413 15.75 -6.88 -8.15
C VAL A 413 14.35 -7.00 -8.74
N SER A 414 14.15 -7.97 -9.62
CA SER A 414 12.81 -8.36 -10.08
C SER A 414 12.28 -9.50 -9.22
N TYR A 415 11.14 -9.28 -8.54
CA TYR A 415 10.42 -10.32 -7.83
C TYR A 415 9.27 -10.81 -8.70
N SER A 416 9.29 -12.07 -9.10
CA SER A 416 8.23 -12.72 -9.87
C SER A 416 7.43 -13.62 -8.95
N THR A 417 6.16 -13.30 -8.75
CA THR A 417 5.27 -14.03 -7.85
C THR A 417 4.21 -14.79 -8.64
N GLY A 418 4.21 -16.11 -8.49
CA GLY A 418 3.20 -16.98 -9.06
C GLY A 418 1.91 -17.00 -8.23
N GLY A 419 0.87 -17.62 -8.78
CA GLY A 419 -0.43 -17.73 -8.12
C GLY A 419 -1.38 -16.58 -8.41
N GLN A 420 -2.47 -16.53 -7.65
CA GLN A 420 -3.56 -15.55 -7.76
C GLN A 420 -4.10 -15.26 -6.37
N GLN A 421 -4.82 -14.16 -6.24
CA GLN A 421 -5.45 -13.72 -5.01
C GLN A 421 -6.58 -14.70 -4.56
N PRO A 422 -6.68 -14.98 -3.26
CA PRO A 422 -7.79 -15.69 -2.61
C PRO A 422 -9.10 -14.91 -2.49
N GLY A 423 -10.26 -15.59 -2.42
CA GLY A 423 -11.50 -14.88 -2.02
C GLY A 423 -12.04 -13.90 -3.07
N PHE A 424 -11.65 -14.09 -4.33
CA PHE A 424 -12.11 -13.32 -5.48
C PHE A 424 -13.64 -13.26 -5.63
N LYS A 425 -14.18 -12.05 -5.73
CA LYS A 425 -15.60 -11.76 -5.98
C LYS A 425 -15.79 -11.26 -7.41
N PRO A 426 -16.38 -12.04 -8.33
CA PRO A 426 -16.53 -11.60 -9.71
C PRO A 426 -17.44 -10.37 -9.82
N ASP A 427 -17.11 -9.46 -10.73
CA ASP A 427 -17.95 -8.33 -11.13
C ASP A 427 -18.23 -8.35 -12.65
N ASN A 428 -18.89 -7.32 -13.16
CA ASN A 428 -19.30 -7.26 -14.58
C ASN A 428 -18.10 -7.26 -15.53
N PHE A 429 -16.98 -6.69 -15.09
CA PHE A 429 -15.74 -6.59 -15.86
C PHE A 429 -14.86 -7.84 -15.67
N THR A 430 -14.57 -8.14 -14.42
CA THR A 430 -13.79 -9.27 -13.90
C THR A 430 -14.69 -10.45 -13.62
N LYS A 431 -14.96 -11.26 -14.64
CA LYS A 431 -15.81 -12.46 -14.45
C LYS A 431 -15.08 -13.64 -13.80
N THR A 432 -13.82 -13.42 -13.45
CA THR A 432 -12.75 -14.35 -13.75
C THR A 432 -11.51 -13.90 -12.97
N ASN A 433 -11.23 -14.49 -11.79
CA ASN A 433 -10.06 -14.22 -10.93
C ASN A 433 -8.73 -13.98 -11.69
N SER A 434 -8.38 -12.72 -11.86
CA SER A 434 -7.08 -12.26 -12.34
C SER A 434 -6.31 -11.56 -11.23
N ASN A 435 -6.86 -11.53 -10.02
CA ASN A 435 -6.38 -10.69 -8.93
C ASN A 435 -5.00 -11.16 -8.46
N GLU A 436 -4.14 -10.20 -8.10
CA GLU A 436 -2.74 -10.48 -7.82
C GLU A 436 -2.53 -11.04 -6.40
N PRO A 437 -1.62 -12.01 -6.23
CA PRO A 437 -1.31 -12.61 -4.93
C PRO A 437 -0.41 -11.70 -4.08
N TYR A 438 -0.82 -10.45 -3.83
CA TYR A 438 -0.06 -9.45 -3.06
C TYR A 438 0.45 -9.97 -1.72
N LEU A 439 -0.37 -10.76 -1.02
CA LEU A 439 -0.02 -11.35 0.27
C LEU A 439 1.19 -12.31 0.19
N ALA A 440 1.24 -13.14 -0.85
CA ALA A 440 2.36 -14.06 -1.06
C ALA A 440 3.66 -13.27 -1.30
N TRP A 441 3.58 -12.20 -2.08
CA TRP A 441 4.72 -11.33 -2.31
C TRP A 441 5.17 -10.60 -1.04
N VAL A 442 4.29 -9.85 -0.38
CA VAL A 442 4.66 -8.97 0.74
C VAL A 442 5.20 -9.76 1.93
N THR A 443 4.67 -10.95 2.21
CA THR A 443 5.16 -11.81 3.30
C THR A 443 6.59 -12.29 3.06
N ASN A 444 6.96 -12.58 1.80
CA ASN A 444 8.33 -12.92 1.45
C ASN A 444 9.27 -11.70 1.53
N ILE A 445 8.80 -10.50 1.17
CA ILE A 445 9.60 -9.27 1.30
C ILE A 445 9.82 -8.91 2.78
N LEU A 446 8.80 -9.03 3.62
CA LEU A 446 8.91 -8.79 5.07
C LEU A 446 9.91 -9.72 5.75
N ALA A 447 10.13 -10.92 5.20
CA ALA A 447 11.10 -11.88 5.71
C ALA A 447 12.57 -11.56 5.32
N LEU A 448 12.81 -10.58 4.44
CA LEU A 448 14.17 -10.14 4.09
C LEU A 448 14.80 -9.36 5.23
N GLY A 449 16.10 -9.59 5.47
CA GLY A 449 16.87 -8.81 6.42
C GLY A 449 17.16 -7.39 5.91
N ASP A 450 17.58 -6.49 6.80
CA ASP A 450 17.80 -5.06 6.50
C ASP A 450 18.83 -4.80 5.39
N LYS A 451 19.77 -5.72 5.18
CA LYS A 451 20.78 -5.64 4.11
C LYS A 451 20.29 -6.15 2.76
N GLU A 452 19.12 -6.78 2.70
CA GLU A 452 18.58 -7.38 1.47
C GLU A 452 17.33 -6.66 0.99
N ILE A 453 16.58 -6.02 1.90
CA ILE A 453 15.36 -5.30 1.57
C ILE A 453 15.64 -4.15 0.59
N PRO A 454 14.81 -3.98 -0.46
CA PRO A 454 14.81 -2.80 -1.31
C PRO A 454 14.18 -1.59 -0.59
N TYR A 455 14.66 -0.38 -0.87
CA TYR A 455 14.09 0.85 -0.31
C TYR A 455 12.96 1.45 -1.15
N VAL A 456 12.86 1.07 -2.43
CA VAL A 456 11.79 1.50 -3.32
C VAL A 456 11.31 0.31 -4.13
N ILE A 457 9.99 0.10 -4.17
CA ILE A 457 9.37 -0.98 -4.93
C ILE A 457 8.27 -0.40 -5.82
N SER A 458 8.39 -0.65 -7.13
CA SER A 458 7.35 -0.35 -8.10
C SER A 458 6.46 -1.57 -8.33
N THR A 459 5.14 -1.38 -8.31
CA THR A 459 4.15 -2.42 -8.61
C THR A 459 3.07 -1.89 -9.54
N SER A 460 3.06 -2.39 -10.77
CA SER A 460 2.23 -1.88 -11.86
C SER A 460 0.98 -2.76 -12.11
N TYR A 461 0.32 -3.14 -11.02
CA TYR A 461 -0.83 -4.04 -11.00
C TYR A 461 -1.91 -3.52 -10.07
N ALA A 462 -3.16 -3.74 -10.46
CA ALA A 462 -4.31 -3.34 -9.68
C ALA A 462 -5.56 -4.17 -10.01
N ASP A 463 -6.40 -4.30 -9.00
CA ASP A 463 -7.68 -4.98 -9.04
C ASP A 463 -8.81 -4.01 -8.70
N ASN A 464 -9.99 -4.18 -9.27
CA ASN A 464 -11.19 -3.53 -8.74
C ASN A 464 -11.32 -3.92 -7.25
N GLU A 465 -11.38 -2.94 -6.34
CA GLU A 465 -11.38 -3.18 -4.90
C GLU A 465 -12.48 -4.16 -4.49
N GLN A 466 -13.66 -4.05 -5.11
CA GLN A 466 -14.79 -4.93 -4.84
C GLN A 466 -14.55 -6.40 -5.23
N THR A 467 -13.58 -6.72 -6.09
CA THR A 467 -13.25 -8.10 -6.47
C THR A 467 -12.29 -8.76 -5.48
N VAL A 468 -11.58 -7.97 -4.68
CA VAL A 468 -10.74 -8.41 -3.57
C VAL A 468 -11.64 -8.61 -2.34
N SER A 469 -11.47 -9.70 -1.58
CA SER A 469 -12.19 -9.81 -0.31
C SER A 469 -11.67 -8.75 0.67
N ARG A 470 -12.57 -8.17 1.48
CA ARG A 470 -12.21 -7.09 2.39
C ARG A 470 -11.16 -7.56 3.41
N GLU A 471 -11.32 -8.78 3.90
CA GLU A 471 -10.42 -9.41 4.86
C GLU A 471 -9.01 -9.58 4.28
N TYR A 472 -8.91 -9.97 3.00
CA TYR A 472 -7.62 -10.06 2.30
C TYR A 472 -7.01 -8.68 2.08
N ALA A 473 -7.80 -7.71 1.61
CA ALA A 473 -7.35 -6.34 1.38
C ALA A 473 -6.82 -5.72 2.68
N GLU A 474 -7.53 -5.88 3.80
CA GLU A 474 -7.12 -5.39 5.11
C GLU A 474 -5.82 -6.05 5.58
N LYS A 475 -5.66 -7.36 5.42
CA LYS A 475 -4.43 -8.07 5.83
C LYS A 475 -3.22 -7.69 4.96
N VAL A 476 -3.40 -7.57 3.65
CA VAL A 476 -2.35 -7.10 2.73
C VAL A 476 -1.96 -5.66 3.06
N CYS A 477 -2.95 -4.80 3.29
CA CYS A 477 -2.71 -3.39 3.61
C CYS A 477 -1.99 -3.23 4.97
N GLN A 478 -2.30 -4.07 5.96
CA GLN A 478 -1.52 -4.15 7.21
C GLN A 478 -0.07 -4.57 6.94
N ALA A 479 0.17 -5.57 6.08
CA ALA A 479 1.52 -5.97 5.71
C ALA A 479 2.28 -4.87 4.96
N PHE A 480 1.60 -4.07 4.13
CA PHE A 480 2.18 -2.88 3.50
C PHE A 480 2.53 -1.81 4.54
N ALA A 481 1.69 -1.60 5.56
CA ALA A 481 2.02 -0.73 6.68
C ALA A 481 3.29 -1.20 7.40
N THR A 482 3.34 -2.49 7.75
CA THR A 482 4.53 -3.10 8.36
C THR A 482 5.78 -2.85 7.52
N LEU A 483 5.70 -3.03 6.20
CA LEU A 483 6.81 -2.79 5.29
C LEU A 483 7.21 -1.30 5.21
N GLY A 484 6.23 -0.39 5.24
CA GLY A 484 6.45 1.05 5.30
C GLY A 484 7.24 1.49 6.54
N THR A 485 7.03 0.85 7.69
CA THR A 485 7.79 1.16 8.92
C THR A 485 9.28 0.79 8.83
N ARG A 486 9.64 -0.09 7.87
CA ARG A 486 11.03 -0.47 7.56
C ARG A 486 11.71 0.46 6.56
N GLY A 487 11.08 1.60 6.24
CA GLY A 487 11.68 2.59 5.34
C GLY A 487 11.59 2.23 3.87
N VAL A 488 10.60 1.43 3.48
CA VAL A 488 10.33 1.06 2.09
C VAL A 488 9.24 1.96 1.49
N SER A 489 9.55 2.60 0.37
CA SER A 489 8.56 3.29 -0.46
C SER A 489 7.87 2.29 -1.39
N LEU A 490 6.58 2.08 -1.17
CA LEU A 490 5.73 1.23 -2.00
C LEU A 490 4.93 2.07 -2.99
N LEU A 491 5.20 1.94 -4.29
CA LEU A 491 4.50 2.69 -5.33
C LEU A 491 3.62 1.75 -6.17
N PHE A 492 2.35 2.12 -6.33
CA PHE A 492 1.36 1.34 -7.08
C PHE A 492 0.65 2.19 -8.14
N GLY A 493 0.40 1.61 -9.32
CA GLY A 493 -0.38 2.25 -10.38
C GLY A 493 -1.82 2.55 -9.94
N SER A 494 -2.36 3.70 -10.33
CA SER A 494 -3.72 4.11 -9.96
C SER A 494 -4.83 3.50 -10.80
N GLY A 495 -4.47 2.84 -11.90
CA GLY A 495 -5.40 2.24 -12.85
C GLY A 495 -5.44 2.96 -14.19
N ASP A 496 -6.05 2.30 -15.18
CA ASP A 496 -6.04 2.75 -16.57
C ASP A 496 -7.44 3.05 -17.13
N GLU A 497 -8.46 2.97 -16.28
CA GLU A 497 -9.87 3.09 -16.64
C GLU A 497 -10.59 4.22 -15.89
N GLY A 498 -9.83 5.20 -15.38
CA GLY A 498 -10.40 6.38 -14.73
C GLY A 498 -11.10 6.03 -13.43
N VAL A 499 -12.39 6.36 -13.35
CA VAL A 499 -13.26 5.95 -12.23
C VAL A 499 -13.84 4.53 -12.38
N GLY A 500 -13.45 3.81 -13.45
CA GLY A 500 -13.83 2.43 -13.76
C GLY A 500 -14.19 2.25 -15.25
N GLY A 501 -14.06 1.02 -15.77
CA GLY A 501 -14.34 0.72 -17.17
C GLY A 501 -15.79 1.01 -17.62
N ASN A 502 -15.94 1.71 -18.75
CA ASN A 502 -17.23 2.03 -19.37
C ASN A 502 -18.15 0.79 -19.49
N GLY A 503 -19.43 0.96 -19.17
CA GLY A 503 -20.43 -0.11 -19.17
C GLY A 503 -20.35 -1.12 -18.02
N ASN A 504 -19.31 -1.08 -17.16
CA ASN A 504 -19.09 -2.11 -16.13
C ASN A 504 -19.27 -1.63 -14.68
N CYS A 505 -19.54 -0.35 -14.48
CA CYS A 505 -19.53 0.32 -13.17
C CYS A 505 -20.78 0.04 -12.31
N PHE A 506 -20.82 -1.16 -11.75
CA PHE A 506 -21.88 -1.64 -10.87
C PHE A 506 -21.29 -2.40 -9.67
N ALA A 507 -21.94 -2.24 -8.53
CA ALA A 507 -21.63 -3.00 -7.33
C ALA A 507 -21.82 -4.50 -7.62
N ASN A 508 -20.86 -5.32 -7.20
CA ASN A 508 -20.91 -6.78 -7.35
C ASN A 508 -21.65 -7.50 -6.20
N SER A 509 -22.25 -6.73 -5.29
CA SER A 509 -23.06 -7.22 -4.19
C SER A 509 -24.40 -6.44 -4.10
N PRO A 510 -25.47 -7.06 -3.56
CA PRO A 510 -26.74 -6.37 -3.38
C PRO A 510 -26.63 -5.14 -2.45
N PRO A 511 -27.28 -4.01 -2.77
CA PRO A 511 -28.02 -3.76 -4.01
C PRO A 511 -27.05 -3.48 -5.17
N TYR A 512 -27.18 -4.21 -6.28
CA TYR A 512 -26.36 -4.12 -7.51
C TYR A 512 -26.53 -2.77 -8.25
N LYS A 513 -26.24 -1.68 -7.57
CA LYS A 513 -26.42 -0.30 -8.04
C LYS A 513 -25.22 0.15 -8.86
N ARG A 514 -25.44 1.16 -9.70
CA ARG A 514 -24.35 1.88 -10.37
C ARG A 514 -23.44 2.51 -9.34
N THR A 515 -22.13 2.36 -9.50
CA THR A 515 -21.09 2.88 -8.59
C THR A 515 -19.77 2.98 -9.34
N PHE A 516 -18.91 3.91 -8.97
CA PHE A 516 -17.51 3.94 -9.40
C PHE A 516 -16.76 2.75 -8.80
N LEU A 517 -15.68 2.36 -9.47
CA LEU A 517 -14.91 1.16 -9.16
C LEU A 517 -13.52 1.58 -8.67
N PRO A 518 -13.34 1.86 -7.37
CA PRO A 518 -12.00 2.10 -6.84
C PRO A 518 -11.12 0.86 -7.02
N GLU A 519 -9.81 1.07 -7.16
CA GLU A 519 -8.83 0.01 -7.36
C GLU A 519 -8.00 -0.25 -6.10
N PHE A 520 -7.70 -1.52 -5.85
CA PHE A 520 -6.77 -2.00 -4.83
C PHE A 520 -5.51 -2.54 -5.54
N PRO A 521 -4.28 -2.24 -5.09
CA PRO A 521 -3.95 -1.61 -3.81
C PRO A 521 -3.98 -0.09 -3.74
N SER A 522 -4.30 0.62 -4.82
CA SER A 522 -4.35 2.10 -4.80
C SER A 522 -5.27 2.66 -3.70
N SER A 523 -6.30 1.93 -3.30
CA SER A 523 -7.18 2.26 -2.20
C SER A 523 -6.61 2.05 -0.78
N CYS A 524 -5.49 1.33 -0.63
CA CYS A 524 -4.80 1.14 0.65
C CYS A 524 -4.10 2.45 1.08
N PRO A 525 -4.25 2.89 2.35
CA PRO A 525 -3.61 4.12 2.85
C PRO A 525 -2.10 4.02 3.12
N TRP A 526 -1.48 2.85 3.00
CA TRP A 526 -0.07 2.62 3.39
C TRP A 526 0.87 2.43 2.19
N ILE A 527 0.42 2.85 1.01
CA ILE A 527 1.19 2.88 -0.24
C ILE A 527 1.08 4.27 -0.85
N THR A 528 1.94 4.56 -1.82
CA THR A 528 1.85 5.76 -2.66
C THR A 528 1.26 5.38 -4.01
N SER A 529 0.04 5.83 -4.30
CA SER A 529 -0.65 5.59 -5.57
C SER A 529 -0.18 6.59 -6.63
N VAL A 530 0.13 6.11 -7.84
CA VAL A 530 0.73 6.87 -8.93
C VAL A 530 -0.23 6.93 -10.13
N GLY A 531 -0.74 8.13 -10.39
CA GLY A 531 -1.50 8.46 -11.59
C GLY A 531 -0.61 8.65 -12.82
N ALA A 532 -1.25 8.92 -13.94
CA ALA A 532 -0.57 9.13 -15.22
C ALA A 532 -0.87 10.52 -15.81
N THR A 533 0.15 11.07 -16.45
CA THR A 533 0.11 12.31 -17.23
C THR A 533 0.63 12.08 -18.63
N TYR A 534 0.42 13.06 -19.50
CA TYR A 534 0.99 13.09 -20.85
C TYR A 534 1.15 14.53 -21.32
N GLN A 535 1.86 14.70 -22.45
CA GLN A 535 2.36 16.00 -22.93
C GLN A 535 3.39 16.62 -21.99
N PHE A 536 4.08 17.66 -22.47
CA PHE A 536 5.18 18.29 -21.73
C PHE A 536 5.00 19.79 -21.50
N ASN A 537 4.15 20.45 -22.32
CA ASN A 537 3.93 21.88 -22.23
C ASN A 537 2.58 22.29 -22.84
N PRO A 538 1.50 22.35 -22.05
CA PRO A 538 1.42 21.93 -20.65
C PRO A 538 1.43 20.40 -20.51
N GLU A 539 1.90 19.89 -19.37
CA GLU A 539 1.64 18.52 -18.94
C GLU A 539 0.22 18.44 -18.38
N ILE A 540 -0.53 17.40 -18.74
CA ILE A 540 -1.95 17.22 -18.37
C ILE A 540 -2.24 15.76 -17.98
N ALA A 541 -3.35 15.51 -17.28
CA ALA A 541 -3.73 14.15 -16.88
C ALA A 541 -3.91 13.25 -18.11
N ALA A 542 -3.40 12.01 -18.04
CA ALA A 542 -3.33 11.11 -19.18
C ALA A 542 -4.71 10.76 -19.72
N TYR A 543 -4.87 10.95 -21.03
CA TYR A 543 -6.03 10.49 -21.80
C TYR A 543 -5.60 10.10 -23.21
N ASP A 544 -5.79 8.84 -23.56
CA ASP A 544 -5.49 8.32 -24.87
C ASP A 544 -6.65 7.52 -25.46
N LYS A 545 -7.18 8.01 -26.58
CA LYS A 545 -8.30 7.45 -27.32
C LYS A 545 -7.89 6.71 -28.60
N ARG A 546 -6.60 6.43 -28.81
CA ARG A 546 -6.09 5.77 -30.03
C ARG A 546 -6.69 4.37 -30.23
N THR A 547 -7.14 3.71 -29.17
CA THR A 547 -7.83 2.42 -29.25
C THR A 547 -9.30 2.47 -28.86
N LYS A 548 -10.00 1.34 -29.08
CA LYS A 548 -11.42 1.17 -28.72
C LYS A 548 -11.67 1.20 -27.22
N VAL A 549 -10.64 0.97 -26.40
CA VAL A 549 -10.69 1.06 -24.93
C VAL A 549 -9.71 2.15 -24.54
N PRO A 550 -10.19 3.40 -24.33
CA PRO A 550 -9.29 4.51 -24.05
C PRO A 550 -8.50 4.25 -22.76
N PHE A 551 -7.24 4.65 -22.77
CA PHE A 551 -6.45 4.76 -21.55
C PHE A 551 -6.75 6.11 -20.88
N THR A 552 -6.93 6.09 -19.56
CA THR A 552 -7.12 7.28 -18.76
C THR A 552 -6.57 7.05 -17.36
N SER A 553 -5.93 8.06 -16.78
CA SER A 553 -5.38 7.97 -15.42
C SER A 553 -6.47 7.57 -14.42
N GLY A 554 -6.22 6.49 -13.67
CA GLY A 554 -7.12 6.02 -12.64
C GLY A 554 -7.22 6.98 -11.46
N GLY A 555 -8.41 7.05 -10.86
CA GLY A 555 -8.67 7.94 -9.73
C GLY A 555 -9.96 7.56 -9.02
N GLY A 556 -9.96 7.63 -7.70
CA GLY A 556 -11.06 7.03 -6.94
C GLY A 556 -11.04 7.33 -5.45
N PHE A 557 -12.10 6.83 -4.79
CA PHE A 557 -12.28 6.85 -3.36
C PHE A 557 -12.66 5.45 -2.90
N SER A 558 -11.90 4.90 -1.95
CA SER A 558 -12.11 3.55 -1.40
C SER A 558 -13.48 3.37 -0.73
N ASP A 559 -14.09 2.21 -0.94
CA ASP A 559 -15.23 1.74 -0.17
C ASP A 559 -14.80 0.94 1.08
N TYR A 560 -13.55 0.45 1.13
CA TYR A 560 -13.04 -0.39 2.23
C TYR A 560 -12.33 0.42 3.32
N PHE A 561 -11.43 1.31 2.91
CA PHE A 561 -10.51 2.04 3.78
C PHE A 561 -11.00 3.48 3.98
N LYS A 562 -11.12 3.88 5.24
CA LYS A 562 -11.43 5.25 5.61
C LYS A 562 -10.33 6.19 5.13
N ARG A 563 -10.71 7.44 4.86
CA ARG A 563 -9.75 8.50 4.58
C ARG A 563 -8.72 8.60 5.71
N PRO A 564 -7.42 8.42 5.43
CA PRO A 564 -6.38 8.59 6.43
C PRO A 564 -6.23 10.06 6.82
N GLU A 565 -5.78 10.29 8.05
CA GLU A 565 -5.68 11.63 8.64
C GLU A 565 -4.77 12.56 7.82
N TYR A 566 -3.63 12.03 7.33
CA TYR A 566 -2.66 12.81 6.56
C TYR A 566 -3.26 13.45 5.30
N GLN A 567 -4.34 12.90 4.71
CA GLN A 567 -4.96 13.43 3.50
C GLN A 567 -6.28 14.17 3.75
N GLU A 568 -6.70 14.33 5.01
CA GLU A 568 -7.99 14.93 5.35
C GLU A 568 -8.12 16.35 4.79
N GLU A 569 -7.11 17.21 5.01
CA GLU A 569 -7.12 18.60 4.57
C GLU A 569 -7.22 18.70 3.04
N ALA A 570 -6.32 18.00 2.33
CA ALA A 570 -6.24 18.02 0.88
C ALA A 570 -7.52 17.52 0.20
N VAL A 571 -8.05 16.37 0.66
CA VAL A 571 -9.25 15.77 0.07
C VAL A 571 -10.51 16.57 0.41
N SER A 572 -10.64 17.05 1.65
CA SER A 572 -11.78 17.89 2.03
C SER A 572 -11.78 19.22 1.27
N GLU A 573 -10.61 19.81 1.00
CA GLU A 573 -10.50 20.97 0.12
C GLU A 573 -10.92 20.65 -1.32
N TYR A 574 -10.44 19.52 -1.89
CA TYR A 574 -10.80 19.08 -3.23
C TYR A 574 -12.32 18.86 -3.38
N LEU A 575 -12.93 18.13 -2.44
CA LEU A 575 -14.37 17.91 -2.42
C LEU A 575 -15.13 19.24 -2.30
N ARG A 576 -14.69 20.15 -1.43
CA ARG A 576 -15.32 21.48 -1.28
C ARG A 576 -15.22 22.33 -2.55
N LYS A 577 -14.05 22.38 -3.20
CA LYS A 577 -13.83 23.12 -4.46
C LYS A 577 -14.78 22.64 -5.56
N ASN A 578 -15.09 21.34 -5.56
CA ASN A 578 -15.98 20.71 -6.53
C ASN A 578 -17.43 20.55 -6.02
N ALA A 579 -17.81 21.26 -4.97
CA ALA A 579 -19.15 21.20 -4.33
C ALA A 579 -19.63 19.77 -4.02
N ASN A 580 -18.69 18.86 -3.69
CA ASN A 580 -18.86 17.43 -3.43
C ASN A 580 -19.37 16.59 -4.61
N PHE A 581 -19.14 17.04 -5.85
CA PHE A 581 -19.55 16.30 -7.05
C PHE A 581 -21.02 15.86 -7.03
N PRO A 582 -21.99 16.79 -6.95
CA PRO A 582 -23.41 16.46 -6.84
C PRO A 582 -23.92 15.58 -8.00
N GLN A 583 -23.30 15.69 -9.18
CA GLN A 583 -23.58 14.86 -10.34
C GLN A 583 -23.20 13.37 -10.16
N TYR A 584 -22.36 13.05 -9.18
CA TYR A 584 -21.91 11.70 -8.84
C TYR A 584 -22.41 11.25 -7.45
N ALA A 585 -23.44 11.92 -6.92
CA ALA A 585 -24.03 11.57 -5.63
C ALA A 585 -24.43 10.08 -5.58
N GLY A 586 -23.90 9.37 -4.58
CA GLY A 586 -24.16 7.95 -4.36
C GLY A 586 -23.35 6.98 -5.23
N LEU A 587 -22.48 7.48 -6.13
CA LEU A 587 -21.59 6.68 -6.96
C LEU A 587 -20.21 6.43 -6.34
N PHE A 588 -19.80 7.19 -5.32
CA PHE A 588 -18.52 7.01 -4.64
C PHE A 588 -18.66 7.31 -3.14
N ASN A 589 -17.70 6.84 -2.35
CA ASN A 589 -17.62 7.10 -0.92
C ASN A 589 -16.74 8.33 -0.62
N PRO A 590 -17.31 9.52 -0.33
CA PRO A 590 -16.52 10.72 -0.07
C PRO A 590 -15.72 10.67 1.23
N LEU A 591 -15.91 9.65 2.09
CA LEU A 591 -15.17 9.45 3.34
C LEU A 591 -14.05 8.41 3.20
N GLY A 592 -13.86 7.83 2.01
CA GLY A 592 -12.84 6.82 1.73
C GLY A 592 -11.45 7.42 1.49
N ARG A 593 -10.43 6.56 1.55
CA ARG A 593 -9.09 6.87 1.02
C ARG A 593 -9.24 7.24 -0.46
N ALA A 594 -8.97 8.50 -0.77
CA ALA A 594 -8.96 9.06 -2.11
C ALA A 594 -7.56 9.00 -2.73
N TYR A 595 -7.45 8.70 -4.02
CA TYR A 595 -6.19 8.45 -4.76
C TYR A 595 -6.29 8.99 -6.22
N PRO A 596 -5.16 9.20 -6.94
CA PRO A 596 -3.77 8.91 -6.56
C PRO A 596 -3.15 9.92 -5.58
N ASP A 597 -1.91 9.65 -5.13
CA ASP A 597 -1.14 10.57 -4.27
C ASP A 597 -0.23 11.48 -5.09
N ILE A 598 0.37 10.94 -6.16
CA ILE A 598 1.23 11.63 -7.13
C ILE A 598 0.92 11.13 -8.54
N ALA A 599 1.57 11.69 -9.56
CA ALA A 599 1.53 11.17 -10.93
C ALA A 599 2.91 11.23 -11.60
N ALA A 600 3.02 10.62 -12.78
CA ALA A 600 4.14 10.78 -13.71
C ALA A 600 3.65 10.54 -15.14
N GLN A 601 4.44 10.88 -16.17
CA GLN A 601 4.20 10.53 -17.57
C GLN A 601 3.83 9.05 -17.72
N GLY A 602 2.86 8.74 -18.56
CA GLY A 602 2.36 7.38 -18.74
C GLY A 602 1.92 7.05 -20.16
N VAL A 603 2.34 7.81 -21.16
CA VAL A 603 1.94 7.62 -22.56
C VAL A 603 3.17 7.54 -23.48
N ASN A 604 3.13 6.62 -24.44
CA ASN A 604 4.12 6.40 -25.49
C ASN A 604 5.53 6.05 -25.01
N TYR A 605 5.65 5.29 -23.93
CA TYR A 605 6.96 4.85 -23.44
C TYR A 605 7.63 3.92 -24.44
N SER A 606 8.85 4.27 -24.85
CA SER A 606 9.66 3.39 -25.68
C SER A 606 10.00 2.12 -24.89
N THR A 607 9.54 0.96 -25.35
CA THR A 607 9.79 -0.33 -24.69
C THR A 607 10.32 -1.32 -25.71
N VAL A 608 11.38 -2.05 -25.38
CA VAL A 608 11.85 -3.20 -26.17
C VAL A 608 11.16 -4.46 -25.68
N TRP A 609 10.37 -5.09 -26.55
CA TRP A 609 9.68 -6.34 -26.29
C TRP A 609 9.92 -7.33 -27.42
N ASN A 610 10.48 -8.48 -27.09
CA ASN A 610 10.85 -9.53 -28.03
C ASN A 610 11.70 -8.96 -29.19
N SER A 611 12.73 -8.20 -28.81
CA SER A 611 13.67 -7.51 -29.72
C SER A 611 13.04 -6.47 -30.66
N ARG A 612 11.83 -5.99 -30.37
CA ARG A 612 11.14 -4.92 -31.13
C ARG A 612 10.82 -3.75 -30.23
N ILE A 613 10.81 -2.55 -30.81
CA ILE A 613 10.37 -1.36 -30.09
C ILE A 613 8.88 -1.23 -30.26
N ILE A 614 8.19 -1.08 -29.14
CA ILE A 614 6.76 -0.80 -29.08
C ILE A 614 6.55 0.41 -28.16
N PRO A 615 5.62 1.32 -28.50
CA PRO A 615 5.11 2.28 -27.53
C PRO A 615 4.21 1.56 -26.54
N VAL A 616 4.29 1.91 -25.26
CA VAL A 616 3.39 1.39 -24.23
C VAL A 616 2.83 2.55 -23.42
N ASP A 617 1.55 2.46 -23.09
CA ASP A 617 0.81 3.41 -22.26
C ASP A 617 0.38 2.73 -20.96
N GLY A 618 0.05 3.53 -19.95
CA GLY A 618 -0.57 3.07 -18.71
C GLY A 618 0.01 3.74 -17.47
N THR A 619 -0.70 3.60 -16.36
CA THR A 619 -0.12 3.88 -15.03
C THR A 619 1.03 2.91 -14.69
N SER A 620 1.12 1.79 -15.41
CA SER A 620 2.31 0.94 -15.46
C SER A 620 3.56 1.61 -16.03
N ALA A 621 3.44 2.67 -16.82
CA ALA A 621 4.61 3.44 -17.28
C ALA A 621 4.98 4.53 -16.26
N SER A 622 3.98 5.15 -15.62
CA SER A 622 4.20 6.24 -14.68
C SER A 622 4.73 5.77 -13.33
N THR A 623 4.26 4.61 -12.83
CA THR A 623 4.69 4.03 -11.55
C THR A 623 6.20 3.75 -11.47
N PRO A 624 6.82 2.99 -12.42
CA PRO A 624 8.26 2.76 -12.41
C PRO A 624 9.07 4.03 -12.65
N ALA A 625 8.55 5.00 -13.41
CA ALA A 625 9.20 6.30 -13.60
C ALA A 625 9.27 7.08 -12.27
N ALA A 626 8.15 7.19 -11.57
CA ALA A 626 8.10 7.81 -10.24
C ALA A 626 9.01 7.06 -9.25
N ALA A 627 8.97 5.72 -9.23
CA ALA A 627 9.79 4.90 -8.36
C ALA A 627 11.29 5.10 -8.62
N ALA A 628 11.71 5.21 -9.88
CA ALA A 628 13.10 5.49 -10.23
C ALA A 628 13.55 6.85 -9.71
N ILE A 629 12.71 7.87 -9.77
CA ILE A 629 13.02 9.22 -9.25
C ILE A 629 13.14 9.18 -7.72
N ILE A 630 12.23 8.50 -7.02
CA ILE A 630 12.32 8.32 -5.56
C ILE A 630 13.58 7.52 -5.19
N ALA A 631 13.98 6.53 -5.99
CA ALA A 631 15.23 5.81 -5.77
C ALA A 631 16.44 6.75 -5.89
N LEU A 632 16.44 7.69 -6.85
CA LEU A 632 17.48 8.72 -6.95
C LEU A 632 17.46 9.70 -5.77
N VAL A 633 16.28 10.04 -5.23
CA VAL A 633 16.19 10.86 -4.01
C VAL A 633 16.82 10.12 -2.83
N ASN A 634 16.51 8.83 -2.66
CA ASN A 634 17.13 7.99 -1.64
C ASN A 634 18.65 7.89 -1.82
N ASP A 635 19.14 7.83 -3.06
CA ASP A 635 20.58 7.83 -3.34
C ASP A 635 21.24 9.14 -2.86
N ALA A 636 20.64 10.28 -3.17
CA ALA A 636 21.13 11.59 -2.72
C ALA A 636 21.10 11.74 -1.20
N LEU A 637 20.04 11.27 -0.54
CA LEU A 637 19.90 11.27 0.91
C LEU A 637 21.00 10.41 1.56
N LEU A 638 21.16 9.17 1.09
CA LEU A 638 22.17 8.24 1.60
C LEU A 638 23.59 8.76 1.38
N ASN A 639 23.85 9.38 0.23
CA ASN A 639 25.14 10.04 -0.04
C ASN A 639 25.42 11.19 0.94
N ALA A 640 24.38 11.91 1.36
CA ALA A 640 24.48 12.96 2.37
C ALA A 640 24.42 12.43 3.82
N GLY A 641 24.55 11.13 4.04
CA GLY A 641 24.48 10.51 5.37
C GLY A 641 23.09 10.49 6.01
N LYS A 642 22.04 10.87 5.26
CA LYS A 642 20.64 10.82 5.71
C LYS A 642 20.04 9.43 5.45
N LYS A 643 18.91 9.15 6.09
CA LYS A 643 18.13 7.94 5.87
C LYS A 643 17.19 8.11 4.66
N THR A 644 16.70 7.00 4.12
CA THR A 644 15.76 6.98 3.00
C THR A 644 14.40 7.58 3.38
N LEU A 645 13.60 7.96 2.39
CA LEU A 645 12.28 8.55 2.61
C LEU A 645 11.27 7.60 3.28
N GLY A 646 11.29 6.32 2.91
CA GLY A 646 10.31 5.34 3.38
C GLY A 646 8.90 5.62 2.89
N PHE A 647 7.91 5.48 3.78
CA PHE A 647 6.51 5.76 3.43
C PHE A 647 6.31 7.26 3.12
N LEU A 648 6.01 7.56 1.85
CA LEU A 648 6.09 8.92 1.31
C LEU A 648 4.92 9.82 1.70
N ASN A 649 3.73 9.26 1.92
CA ASN A 649 2.51 10.06 1.96
C ASN A 649 2.53 11.14 3.06
N PRO A 650 2.95 10.88 4.31
CA PRO A 650 2.99 11.95 5.31
C PRO A 650 3.92 13.11 4.89
N PHE A 651 5.08 12.81 4.29
CA PHE A 651 5.94 13.85 3.71
C PHE A 651 5.23 14.65 2.61
N LEU A 652 4.56 13.96 1.68
CA LEU A 652 3.84 14.59 0.58
C LEU A 652 2.77 15.55 1.10
N TYR A 653 1.84 15.04 1.91
CA TYR A 653 0.67 15.80 2.34
C TYR A 653 1.00 16.91 3.35
N GLN A 654 2.12 16.81 4.09
CA GLN A 654 2.58 17.85 5.02
C GLN A 654 3.48 18.92 4.38
N GLY A 655 3.35 19.13 3.06
CA GLY A 655 4.00 20.22 2.34
C GLY A 655 5.17 19.82 1.46
N GLY A 656 5.57 18.53 1.47
CA GLY A 656 6.49 17.97 0.49
C GLY A 656 5.96 18.09 -0.94
N TYR A 657 4.64 18.09 -1.13
CA TYR A 657 3.97 18.31 -2.41
C TYR A 657 4.39 19.59 -3.14
N LYS A 658 4.92 20.60 -2.44
CA LYS A 658 5.42 21.85 -3.07
C LYS A 658 6.64 21.63 -3.97
N ALA A 659 7.24 20.44 -3.92
CA ALA A 659 8.28 19.98 -4.83
C ALA A 659 7.74 19.17 -6.01
N PHE A 660 6.43 19.18 -6.25
CA PHE A 660 5.78 18.51 -7.36
C PHE A 660 5.17 19.56 -8.29
N ASN A 661 5.13 19.25 -9.59
CA ASN A 661 4.50 20.08 -10.59
C ASN A 661 3.00 19.79 -10.59
N ASP A 662 2.19 20.77 -10.22
CA ASP A 662 0.73 20.67 -10.14
C ASP A 662 0.10 20.51 -11.53
N ILE A 663 -0.74 19.49 -11.70
CA ILE A 663 -1.39 19.15 -12.97
C ILE A 663 -2.86 19.56 -12.90
N VAL A 664 -3.17 20.68 -13.54
CA VAL A 664 -4.45 21.36 -13.32
C VAL A 664 -5.51 21.09 -14.39
N SER A 665 -5.32 20.06 -15.23
CA SER A 665 -6.16 19.82 -16.40
C SER A 665 -6.25 18.35 -16.79
N GLY A 666 -7.45 17.96 -17.22
CA GLY A 666 -7.82 16.58 -17.56
C GLY A 666 -8.76 15.97 -16.52
N SER A 667 -9.09 14.70 -16.71
CA SER A 667 -10.08 14.00 -15.89
C SER A 667 -9.89 12.49 -15.90
N ALA A 668 -10.36 11.81 -14.86
CA ALA A 668 -10.40 10.36 -14.72
C ALA A 668 -11.64 9.80 -15.45
N ASP A 669 -11.64 9.89 -16.77
CA ASP A 669 -12.77 9.52 -17.63
C ASP A 669 -13.10 8.04 -17.50
N GLY A 670 -14.33 7.69 -17.14
CA GLY A 670 -14.71 6.29 -16.95
C GLY A 670 -16.17 6.16 -16.58
N CYS A 671 -16.67 4.93 -16.50
CA CYS A 671 -18.05 4.64 -16.12
C CYS A 671 -19.10 5.40 -16.95
N ASP A 672 -18.81 5.67 -18.23
CA ASP A 672 -19.60 6.46 -19.17
C ASP A 672 -19.82 7.92 -18.72
N VAL A 673 -18.90 8.46 -17.93
CA VAL A 673 -18.87 9.85 -17.44
C VAL A 673 -17.45 10.42 -17.47
N LYS A 674 -17.31 11.71 -17.17
CA LYS A 674 -15.99 12.37 -17.02
C LYS A 674 -15.24 12.01 -15.74
N GLY A 675 -15.93 11.47 -14.73
CA GLY A 675 -15.31 11.15 -13.45
C GLY A 675 -14.77 12.40 -12.74
N PHE A 676 -13.72 12.21 -11.95
CA PHE A 676 -13.06 13.29 -11.22
C PHE A 676 -12.22 14.17 -12.15
N THR A 677 -12.08 15.45 -11.83
CA THR A 677 -11.34 16.42 -12.64
C THR A 677 -10.07 16.87 -11.94
N ALA A 678 -9.01 17.04 -12.72
CA ALA A 678 -7.75 17.62 -12.25
C ALA A 678 -7.89 19.13 -12.00
N GLY A 679 -7.13 19.69 -11.07
CA GLY A 679 -7.22 21.10 -10.70
C GLY A 679 -6.27 21.51 -9.57
N PRO A 680 -6.17 22.81 -9.25
CA PRO A 680 -5.12 23.31 -8.37
C PRO A 680 -5.08 22.65 -6.98
N GLY A 681 -3.91 22.15 -6.62
CA GLY A 681 -3.65 21.39 -5.39
C GLY A 681 -3.77 19.88 -5.59
N TRP A 682 -4.16 19.16 -4.55
CA TRP A 682 -4.43 17.72 -4.70
C TRP A 682 -5.73 17.49 -5.46
N ASP A 683 -5.73 16.53 -6.39
CA ASP A 683 -6.93 16.04 -7.06
C ASP A 683 -6.98 14.51 -7.20
N ALA A 684 -8.19 13.97 -7.37
CA ALA A 684 -8.43 12.53 -7.54
C ALA A 684 -8.19 12.04 -8.99
N VAL A 685 -7.18 12.59 -9.67
CA VAL A 685 -6.74 12.16 -11.02
C VAL A 685 -5.21 12.06 -11.11
N THR A 686 -4.51 13.03 -10.54
CA THR A 686 -3.04 13.16 -10.57
C THR A 686 -2.41 13.37 -9.19
N GLY A 687 -3.22 13.40 -8.13
CA GLY A 687 -2.74 13.62 -6.77
C GLY A 687 -2.16 15.01 -6.65
N PHE A 688 -0.93 15.11 -6.12
CA PHE A 688 -0.16 16.37 -6.09
C PHE A 688 0.63 16.65 -7.38
N GLY A 689 0.46 15.84 -8.43
CA GLY A 689 1.14 16.00 -9.71
C GLY A 689 2.49 15.30 -9.79
N THR A 690 3.39 15.81 -10.64
CA THR A 690 4.61 15.08 -11.06
C THR A 690 5.87 15.47 -10.27
N PRO A 691 6.76 14.52 -9.94
CA PRO A 691 7.91 14.79 -9.08
C PRO A 691 8.95 15.71 -9.76
N ASN A 692 9.39 16.75 -9.06
CA ASN A 692 10.51 17.60 -9.49
C ASN A 692 11.74 17.26 -8.62
N PHE A 693 12.65 16.44 -9.14
CA PHE A 693 13.77 15.90 -8.36
C PHE A 693 14.62 17.00 -7.68
N PRO A 694 15.07 18.05 -8.38
CA PRO A 694 15.82 19.14 -7.74
C PRO A 694 15.07 19.84 -6.59
N GLU A 695 13.79 20.14 -6.77
CA GLU A 695 13.01 20.79 -5.71
C GLU A 695 12.71 19.83 -4.54
N ILE A 696 12.60 18.52 -4.78
CA ILE A 696 12.46 17.51 -3.73
C ILE A 696 13.74 17.51 -2.88
N LEU A 697 14.91 17.44 -3.52
CA LEU A 697 16.20 17.49 -2.81
C LEU A 697 16.37 18.74 -1.96
N LYS A 698 16.05 19.91 -2.53
CA LYS A 698 16.09 21.19 -1.83
C LYS A 698 15.16 21.21 -0.62
N ARG A 699 13.94 20.67 -0.75
CA ARG A 699 12.99 20.53 0.37
C ARG A 699 13.49 19.60 1.46
N LEU A 700 14.27 18.59 1.10
CA LEU A 700 14.92 17.66 2.03
C LEU A 700 16.26 18.19 2.57
N GLY A 701 16.61 19.45 2.27
CA GLY A 701 17.84 20.09 2.73
C GLY A 701 19.10 19.48 2.11
N ILE A 702 19.04 19.08 0.84
CA ILE A 702 20.18 18.69 0.02
C ILE A 702 20.49 19.85 -0.92
N THR A 703 21.49 20.66 -0.58
CA THR A 703 21.75 21.96 -1.24
C THR A 703 22.97 21.97 -2.18
N SER A 704 23.78 20.92 -2.19
CA SER A 704 24.89 20.76 -3.14
C SER A 704 24.90 19.33 -3.68
N LEU A 705 24.67 19.19 -4.99
CA LEU A 705 24.97 17.95 -5.69
C LEU A 705 26.48 17.77 -5.88
N ASP A 706 27.30 18.80 -5.64
CA ASP A 706 28.72 18.84 -6.02
C ASP A 706 29.74 18.76 -4.86
N ASN A 707 29.33 18.77 -3.59
CA ASN A 707 30.31 18.82 -2.50
C ASN A 707 30.75 17.41 -2.05
N ALA A 708 31.78 16.91 -2.71
CA ALA A 708 32.72 15.92 -2.15
C ALA A 708 34.08 16.03 -2.87
N GLU A 709 34.62 17.25 -2.94
CA GLU A 709 36.07 17.43 -3.09
C GLU A 709 36.55 18.15 -1.83
N ASP A 710 37.35 17.43 -1.04
CA ASP A 710 38.24 17.90 0.03
C ASP A 710 37.64 18.78 1.15
N ASP A 711 37.01 18.16 2.16
CA ASP A 711 36.94 18.75 3.50
C ASP A 711 37.69 17.85 4.50
N GLU A 712 38.88 18.31 4.91
CA GLU A 712 39.52 17.84 6.14
C GLU A 712 38.60 18.09 7.34
N PRO A 713 38.65 17.25 8.40
CA PRO A 713 37.74 17.37 9.52
C PRO A 713 38.04 18.65 10.33
N ASP A 714 37.07 19.57 10.38
CA ASP A 714 37.09 20.71 11.27
C ASP A 714 36.85 20.24 12.73
N GLU A 715 37.95 19.99 13.44
CA GLU A 715 37.97 19.83 14.89
C GLU A 715 37.61 21.17 15.54
N ASN A 716 36.33 21.56 15.63
CA ASN A 716 35.81 22.52 16.64
C ASN A 716 34.29 22.74 16.69
N ALA A 717 33.45 21.81 16.22
CA ALA A 717 32.00 21.93 16.41
C ALA A 717 31.55 21.37 17.79
N VAL A 718 31.83 22.09 18.88
CA VAL A 718 31.23 21.83 20.19
C VAL A 718 29.85 22.52 20.23
N PHE A 719 28.80 21.71 20.27
CA PHE A 719 27.43 22.14 20.57
C PHE A 719 27.35 22.71 22.00
N ALA A 720 26.99 23.99 22.14
CA ALA A 720 26.52 24.57 23.39
C ALA A 720 25.03 24.89 23.28
N PRO A 721 24.19 24.55 24.28
CA PRO A 721 22.78 24.93 24.31
C PRO A 721 22.65 26.30 25.00
N GLU A 722 22.02 27.28 24.36
CA GLU A 722 21.66 28.54 25.03
C GLU A 722 20.30 28.40 25.73
N MET A 723 20.36 28.43 27.07
CA MET A 723 19.25 28.86 27.92
C MET A 723 19.28 30.39 27.99
N GLY A 724 18.10 31.02 27.95
CA GLY A 724 17.97 32.47 27.99
C GLY A 724 18.19 33.10 29.37
N GLU A 725 18.44 34.40 29.37
CA GLU A 725 17.99 35.35 30.40
C GLU A 725 18.14 36.81 29.88
N GLU A 726 17.25 37.67 30.38
CA GLU A 726 17.08 39.09 30.05
C GLU A 726 18.33 39.96 30.32
N SER A 727 18.55 40.99 29.49
CA SER A 727 18.81 42.34 30.01
C SER A 727 18.67 43.39 28.91
N ASP A 728 18.05 44.51 29.30
CA ASP A 728 17.93 45.75 28.55
C ASP A 728 19.29 46.33 28.20
N GLU A 729 19.50 46.72 26.94
CA GLU A 729 20.32 47.89 26.63
C GLU A 729 19.98 48.49 25.24
N GLU A 730 19.63 49.77 25.30
CA GLU A 730 19.36 50.70 24.21
C GLU A 730 20.65 50.95 23.40
N TYR A 731 20.59 51.02 22.05
CA TYR A 731 21.12 52.13 21.23
C TYR A 731 21.23 51.80 19.71
N GLU A 732 20.72 52.77 18.94
CA GLU A 732 21.12 53.26 17.62
C GLU A 732 20.86 52.50 16.31
N MET A 733 19.88 53.04 15.57
CA MET A 733 19.71 52.93 14.12
C MET A 733 20.90 53.47 13.33
N LYS A 734 21.46 52.66 12.42
CA LYS A 734 22.13 53.13 11.19
C LYS A 734 21.74 52.24 10.01
N GLY A 735 20.99 52.81 9.07
CA GLY A 735 20.53 52.10 7.88
C GLY A 735 21.56 52.05 6.75
N TRP A 736 21.31 51.16 5.78
CA TRP A 736 21.75 51.41 4.40
C TRP A 736 20.88 50.71 3.34
N LYS A 737 20.13 51.56 2.63
CA LYS A 737 19.84 51.63 1.19
C LYS A 737 19.77 50.34 0.34
N ARG A 738 18.53 50.02 -0.07
CA ARG A 738 18.18 49.30 -1.31
C ARG A 738 18.67 50.04 -2.56
N LYS A 739 19.32 49.33 -3.49
CA LYS A 739 19.42 49.73 -4.90
C LYS A 739 18.55 48.80 -5.74
N ARG A 740 17.52 49.38 -6.38
CA ARG A 740 16.79 48.81 -7.51
C ARG A 740 17.55 49.17 -8.78
N ASN A 741 17.82 48.20 -9.65
CA ASN A 741 18.17 48.47 -11.04
C ASN A 741 16.97 48.15 -11.93
N VAL A 742 16.52 49.19 -12.64
CA VAL A 742 15.59 49.18 -13.76
C VAL A 742 16.45 49.42 -15.00
N VAL A 743 16.24 48.66 -16.07
CA VAL A 743 16.68 49.04 -17.43
C VAL A 743 15.52 48.73 -18.40
N PRO A 744 15.25 49.60 -19.40
CA PRO A 744 13.93 49.75 -20.02
C PRO A 744 13.82 49.07 -21.39
N ALA A 745 12.58 49.06 -21.88
CA ALA A 745 12.17 48.60 -23.20
C ALA A 745 12.78 49.42 -24.35
N LEU A 746 13.20 48.69 -25.39
CA LEU A 746 12.92 48.95 -26.81
C LEU A 746 12.96 47.62 -27.56
#